data_AF-E9AQ76-F1
#
_entry.id   AF-E9AQ76-F1
#
_cell.length_a   1.000
_cell.length_b   1.000
_cell.length_c   1.000
_cell.angle_alpha   90.00
_cell.angle_beta   90.00
_cell.angle_gamma   90.00
#
_symmetry.space_group_name_H-M   'P 1'
#
loop_
_entity.id
_entity.type
_entity.pdbx_description
1 polymer ?
#
loop_
_entity_poly.entity_id
_entity_poly.type
_entity_poly.pdbx_seq_one_letter_code
_entity_poly.pdbx_strand_id
1 'polypeptide(L)'
;MSVIGVFTKGRATGHPSVMSVLRYVPRARVPWQPSRFARENLADDDMAQLWGAGRYRTGPGNYNSGYSTKKTHALEDSTVSIVPKHELEKFMPDISLGSKALVTPVSLMSARNGHRVTHDLIHSYDPYVGRLQKPAMVDHDNITVEDPNRVGLNAATLDCRSRIYRWLRRGPFFQEDSYFRRSIKLQRNGPVPVSVHEMPLMQRIIRLARRGHLKAACEEYRHATSVPPVDVYRALTAACVPGAKLADAIAIFEDGNSRLFYVARDGEVLHNMLRCAIRAKHRVRVMWVYNVMVGRHYENVVVRAEVDVIWRYRIASLALEYLLDSNAGEEARTVYDYLVENKLVDCDLHVRLGHVMQQALKEGKTVHVQQDALDGMALSQNVVAVAPQVAVAVYARYLETMQEGAAWTDARGLPLTDPAKTGADTNGAAAVAWLKAAFPDIDPVAVLRLARFRRSSKDLMAKDRPAYVQRAAQWVELLSSAHQTREEAPLTYLRKSRPSMANPNVRVAWLPERQRARALLASDEGFKFAYGGPQTRFVEETFAYAENTLQSRYLAQQPVHTEVTPSVALGPAAVAAGISGGSALPRLPGSSALPHILHASVLLDGSLSGGSGSGTSTLRPKPSESAKAAASPTAGISGRPSSASGSAGLDDTHF
;
A
#
# COMPACT_ATOMS: atom_id res chain seq x y z
N MET A 1 -75.25 -6.85 14.33
CA MET A 1 -73.88 -7.18 14.77
C MET A 1 -73.01 -7.21 13.52
N SER A 2 -72.03 -6.32 13.33
CA SER A 2 -71.33 -6.22 12.02
C SER A 2 -69.80 -6.17 12.07
N VAL A 3 -69.14 -6.31 13.22
CA VAL A 3 -67.66 -6.28 13.32
C VAL A 3 -67.12 -7.68 13.59
N ILE A 4 -66.34 -8.21 12.64
CA ILE A 4 -65.59 -9.47 12.77
C ILE A 4 -64.11 -9.10 12.77
N GLY A 5 -63.46 -9.21 13.93
CA GLY A 5 -62.02 -8.96 14.10
C GLY A 5 -61.25 -10.26 14.29
N VAL A 6 -60.03 -10.33 13.77
CA VAL A 6 -59.12 -11.48 13.99
C VAL A 6 -58.52 -11.43 15.40
N PHE A 7 -58.21 -10.23 15.90
CA PHE A 7 -57.71 -9.99 17.26
C PHE A 7 -58.63 -9.02 17.98
N THR A 8 -58.83 -9.23 19.28
CA THR A 8 -59.73 -8.41 20.11
C THR A 8 -59.09 -7.11 20.56
N LYS A 9 -57.76 -7.07 20.72
CA LYS A 9 -57.01 -5.90 21.21
C LYS A 9 -55.65 -5.79 20.53
N GLY A 10 -55.13 -4.57 20.47
CA GLY A 10 -53.75 -4.28 20.06
C GLY A 10 -53.04 -3.36 21.04
N ARG A 11 -51.73 -3.23 20.87
CA ARG A 11 -50.88 -2.27 21.59
C ARG A 11 -50.19 -1.30 20.64
N ALA A 12 -49.82 -0.14 21.17
CA ALA A 12 -49.00 0.84 20.47
C ALA A 12 -47.52 0.43 20.49
N THR A 13 -46.78 0.81 19.44
CA THR A 13 -45.34 0.54 19.29
C THR A 13 -44.44 1.60 19.92
N GLY A 14 -44.97 2.81 20.14
CA GLY A 14 -44.24 3.95 20.67
C GLY A 14 -44.59 4.24 22.14
N HIS A 15 -43.62 4.80 22.88
CA HIS A 15 -43.84 5.23 24.25
C HIS A 15 -44.78 6.45 24.31
N PRO A 16 -45.68 6.56 25.31
CA PRO A 16 -46.66 7.65 25.42
C PRO A 16 -46.06 9.06 25.33
N SER A 17 -44.86 9.27 25.89
CA SER A 17 -44.16 10.57 25.87
C SER A 17 -43.85 11.09 24.47
N VAL A 18 -43.57 10.18 23.53
CA VAL A 18 -43.28 10.56 22.14
C VAL A 18 -44.59 10.72 21.36
N MET A 19 -45.56 9.82 21.61
CA MET A 19 -46.84 9.80 20.89
C MET A 19 -47.73 11.01 21.22
N SER A 20 -47.68 11.54 22.45
CA SER A 20 -48.47 12.71 22.86
C SER A 20 -48.12 13.97 22.07
N VAL A 21 -46.86 14.10 21.65
CA VAL A 21 -46.35 15.22 20.84
C VAL A 21 -46.47 14.90 19.35
N LEU A 22 -46.04 13.72 18.91
CA LEU A 22 -46.00 13.37 17.48
C LEU A 22 -47.38 13.33 16.81
N ARG A 23 -48.46 13.12 17.56
CA ARG A 23 -49.82 13.10 17.00
C ARG A 23 -50.24 14.39 16.30
N TYR A 24 -49.61 15.53 16.65
CA TYR A 24 -49.90 16.82 16.06
C TYR A 24 -49.21 17.05 14.71
N VAL A 25 -48.24 16.18 14.34
CA VAL A 25 -47.58 16.22 13.04
C VAL A 25 -48.22 15.15 12.13
N PRO A 26 -48.96 15.53 11.08
CA PRO A 26 -49.61 14.57 10.20
C PRO A 26 -48.58 13.64 9.54
N ARG A 27 -48.68 12.34 9.82
CA ARG A 27 -47.87 11.32 9.17
C ARG A 27 -48.57 10.83 7.91
N ALA A 28 -47.92 10.93 6.76
CA ALA A 28 -48.36 10.29 5.54
C ALA A 28 -48.43 8.75 5.72
N ARG A 29 -49.62 8.18 5.50
CA ARG A 29 -49.88 6.74 5.56
C ARG A 29 -49.87 6.17 4.15
N VAL A 30 -49.80 4.84 4.04
CA VAL A 30 -49.90 4.16 2.75
C VAL A 30 -51.29 4.46 2.16
N PRO A 31 -51.38 5.04 0.94
CA PRO A 31 -52.67 5.55 0.43
C PRO A 31 -53.76 4.50 0.30
N TRP A 32 -53.40 3.30 -0.17
CA TRP A 32 -54.33 2.19 -0.42
C TRP A 32 -54.61 1.33 0.82
N GLN A 33 -53.83 1.50 1.89
CA GLN A 33 -54.08 0.84 3.19
C GLN A 33 -53.59 1.74 4.35
N PRO A 34 -54.37 2.77 4.74
CA PRO A 34 -53.92 3.75 5.72
C PRO A 34 -53.76 3.19 7.15
N SER A 35 -54.52 2.16 7.50
CA SER A 35 -54.41 1.45 8.77
C SER A 35 -53.40 0.30 8.64
N ARG A 36 -52.35 0.31 9.48
CA ARG A 36 -51.37 -0.77 9.52
C ARG A 36 -51.44 -1.47 10.87
N PHE A 37 -51.92 -2.72 10.87
CA PHE A 37 -51.84 -3.61 12.01
C PHE A 37 -50.85 -4.74 11.70
N ALA A 38 -49.69 -4.74 12.37
CA ALA A 38 -48.62 -5.70 12.16
C ALA A 38 -48.31 -6.46 13.46
N ARG A 39 -47.42 -7.47 13.39
CA ARG A 39 -47.06 -8.30 14.54
C ARG A 39 -46.56 -7.53 15.78
N GLU A 40 -45.96 -6.35 15.57
CA GLU A 40 -45.49 -5.47 16.65
C GLU A 40 -46.62 -4.85 17.49
N ASN A 41 -47.84 -4.83 16.94
CA ASN A 41 -49.05 -4.29 17.58
C ASN A 41 -49.85 -5.36 18.33
N LEU A 42 -49.45 -6.63 18.28
CA LEU A 42 -50.16 -7.71 18.98
C LEU A 42 -49.97 -7.61 20.48
N ALA A 43 -50.99 -8.01 21.24
CA ALA A 43 -50.86 -8.31 22.66
C ALA A 43 -49.88 -9.49 22.87
N ASP A 44 -49.33 -9.62 24.07
CA ASP A 44 -48.28 -10.63 24.32
C ASP A 44 -48.81 -12.07 24.20
N ASP A 45 -50.06 -12.32 24.62
CA ASP A 45 -50.72 -13.62 24.49
C ASP A 45 -50.97 -14.00 23.02
N ASP A 46 -51.53 -13.06 22.23
CA ASP A 46 -51.75 -13.25 20.79
C ASP A 46 -50.43 -13.50 20.06
N MET A 47 -49.38 -12.77 20.44
CA MET A 47 -48.05 -12.94 19.87
C MET A 47 -47.46 -14.30 20.25
N ALA A 48 -47.61 -14.76 21.50
CA ALA A 48 -47.13 -16.07 21.94
C ALA A 48 -47.85 -17.20 21.18
N GLN A 49 -49.17 -17.12 21.04
CA GLN A 49 -49.96 -18.10 20.29
C GLN A 49 -49.54 -18.15 18.82
N LEU A 50 -49.41 -17.00 18.16
CA LEU A 50 -48.97 -16.92 16.77
C LEU A 50 -47.53 -17.40 16.58
N TRP A 51 -46.65 -17.20 17.56
CA TRP A 51 -45.25 -17.64 17.49
C TRP A 51 -45.09 -19.15 17.66
N GLY A 52 -45.95 -19.77 18.48
CA GLY A 52 -46.01 -21.22 18.63
C GLY A 52 -46.51 -21.91 17.35
N ALA A 53 -47.40 -21.26 16.60
CA ALA A 53 -47.88 -21.72 15.31
C ALA A 53 -46.88 -21.48 14.16
N GLY A 54 -47.13 -22.13 13.01
CA GLY A 54 -46.37 -21.86 11.77
C GLY A 54 -45.03 -22.58 11.62
N ARG A 55 -44.75 -23.55 12.49
CA ARG A 55 -43.46 -24.26 12.61
C ARG A 55 -43.59 -25.78 12.43
N TYR A 56 -44.47 -26.18 11.50
CA TYR A 56 -44.80 -27.57 11.17
C TYR A 56 -44.99 -28.46 12.42
N ARG A 57 -44.10 -29.42 12.69
CA ARG A 57 -44.22 -30.39 13.79
C ARG A 57 -43.38 -30.05 15.03
N THR A 58 -42.26 -29.35 14.84
CA THR A 58 -41.28 -28.99 15.88
C THR A 58 -41.73 -27.77 16.71
N GLY A 59 -42.68 -26.99 16.18
CA GLY A 59 -43.24 -25.82 16.85
C GLY A 59 -44.05 -26.12 18.11
N PRO A 60 -43.98 -25.28 19.16
CA PRO A 60 -44.78 -25.45 20.37
C PRO A 60 -46.30 -25.45 20.17
N GLY A 61 -46.80 -24.82 19.11
CA GLY A 61 -48.22 -24.80 18.79
C GLY A 61 -48.77 -26.13 18.29
N ASN A 62 -47.91 -27.04 17.83
CA ASN A 62 -48.33 -28.38 17.42
C ASN A 62 -48.62 -29.25 18.66
N TYR A 63 -49.74 -29.95 18.66
CA TYR A 63 -50.24 -30.71 19.82
C TYR A 63 -49.31 -31.85 20.24
N ASN A 64 -48.58 -32.46 19.30
CA ASN A 64 -47.66 -33.57 19.55
C ASN A 64 -46.17 -33.16 19.53
N SER A 65 -45.86 -31.87 19.70
CA SER A 65 -44.46 -31.37 19.72
C SER A 65 -43.71 -31.69 21.02
N GLY A 66 -44.43 -32.11 22.07
CA GLY A 66 -43.92 -32.22 23.44
C GLY A 66 -43.97 -30.91 24.25
N TYR A 67 -44.26 -29.77 23.61
CA TYR A 67 -44.39 -28.46 24.26
C TYR A 67 -45.84 -27.98 24.39
N SER A 68 -46.82 -28.82 24.04
CA SER A 68 -48.22 -28.44 24.14
C SER A 68 -48.64 -28.32 25.60
N THR A 69 -49.33 -27.23 25.94
CA THR A 69 -49.91 -27.00 27.28
C THR A 69 -51.34 -27.55 27.40
N LYS A 70 -51.91 -28.11 26.32
CA LYS A 70 -53.24 -28.70 26.33
C LYS A 70 -53.20 -30.10 26.96
N LYS A 71 -54.07 -30.36 27.94
CA LYS A 71 -54.19 -31.66 28.61
C LYS A 71 -54.85 -32.73 27.75
N THR A 72 -55.68 -32.32 26.80
CA THR A 72 -56.39 -33.21 25.89
C THR A 72 -56.34 -32.67 24.46
N HIS A 73 -56.40 -33.58 23.49
CA HIS A 73 -56.50 -33.27 22.07
C HIS A 73 -57.52 -34.18 21.41
N ALA A 74 -58.36 -33.63 20.53
CA ALA A 74 -59.35 -34.40 19.80
C ALA A 74 -58.78 -34.80 18.43
N LEU A 75 -58.79 -36.09 18.12
CA LEU A 75 -58.50 -36.64 16.80
C LEU A 75 -59.79 -37.30 16.31
N GLU A 76 -60.39 -36.68 15.30
CA GLU A 76 -61.72 -37.05 14.78
C GLU A 76 -62.77 -37.01 15.91
N ASP A 77 -63.29 -38.16 16.32
CA ASP A 77 -64.30 -38.29 17.38
C ASP A 77 -63.71 -38.76 18.73
N SER A 78 -62.40 -39.02 18.77
CA SER A 78 -61.72 -39.53 19.97
C SER A 78 -60.95 -38.43 20.71
N THR A 79 -61.13 -38.35 22.03
CA THR A 79 -60.35 -37.43 22.87
C THR A 79 -59.17 -38.18 23.48
N VAL A 80 -57.97 -37.74 23.15
CA VAL A 80 -56.70 -38.29 23.67
C VAL A 80 -56.18 -37.40 24.79
N SER A 81 -55.89 -37.99 25.95
CA SER A 81 -55.20 -37.32 27.06
C SER A 81 -53.68 -37.35 26.86
N ILE A 82 -53.00 -36.24 27.16
CA ILE A 82 -51.54 -36.16 27.08
C ILE A 82 -50.89 -37.10 28.11
N VAL A 83 -49.82 -37.78 27.70
CA VAL A 83 -48.94 -38.51 28.63
C VAL A 83 -47.95 -37.50 29.24
N PRO A 84 -47.94 -37.29 30.57
CA PRO A 84 -47.01 -36.37 31.21
C PRO A 84 -45.55 -36.77 31.00
N LYS A 85 -44.64 -35.79 30.93
CA LYS A 85 -43.20 -36.03 30.69
C LYS A 85 -42.59 -37.04 31.68
N HIS A 86 -42.89 -36.91 32.97
CA HIS A 86 -42.37 -37.80 34.01
C HIS A 86 -42.88 -39.25 33.90
N GLU A 87 -44.01 -39.49 33.22
CA GLU A 87 -44.49 -40.84 32.92
C GLU A 87 -43.82 -41.38 31.65
N LEU A 88 -43.65 -40.53 30.64
CA LEU A 88 -42.93 -40.84 29.40
C LEU A 88 -41.46 -41.25 29.68
N GLU A 89 -40.82 -40.60 30.64
CA GLU A 89 -39.45 -40.89 31.09
C GLU A 89 -39.26 -42.30 31.66
N LYS A 90 -40.33 -42.97 32.11
CA LYS A 90 -40.25 -44.35 32.64
C LYS A 90 -39.87 -45.37 31.56
N PHE A 91 -40.23 -45.11 30.31
CA PHE A 91 -40.02 -46.03 29.19
C PHE A 91 -39.25 -45.40 28.01
N MET A 92 -39.00 -44.10 28.04
CA MET A 92 -38.13 -43.39 27.10
C MET A 92 -37.12 -42.51 27.87
N PRO A 93 -35.82 -42.83 27.90
CA PRO A 93 -34.84 -42.10 28.71
C PRO A 93 -34.67 -40.65 28.25
N ASP A 94 -34.54 -39.72 29.20
CA ASP A 94 -34.25 -38.30 28.92
C ASP A 94 -32.74 -38.06 28.71
N ILE A 95 -32.37 -37.59 27.52
CA ILE A 95 -30.99 -37.27 27.11
C ILE A 95 -30.76 -35.76 26.88
N SER A 96 -31.50 -34.92 27.58
CA SER A 96 -31.44 -33.46 27.42
C SER A 96 -30.10 -32.84 27.85
N LEU A 97 -29.38 -32.23 26.90
CA LEU A 97 -28.10 -31.52 27.13
C LEU A 97 -28.25 -30.04 27.53
N GLY A 98 -29.47 -29.50 27.50
CA GLY A 98 -29.77 -28.10 27.82
C GLY A 98 -29.50 -27.09 26.69
N SER A 99 -29.64 -25.79 26.99
CA SER A 99 -29.60 -24.70 26.00
C SER A 99 -28.26 -24.56 25.26
N LYS A 100 -27.12 -24.89 25.91
CA LYS A 100 -25.79 -24.80 25.31
C LYS A 100 -25.60 -25.74 24.12
N ALA A 101 -26.31 -26.86 24.08
CA ALA A 101 -26.29 -27.77 22.93
C ALA A 101 -26.90 -27.13 21.67
N LEU A 102 -27.66 -26.05 21.81
CA LEU A 102 -28.26 -25.32 20.69
C LEU A 102 -27.31 -24.30 20.05
N VAL A 103 -26.09 -24.15 20.56
CA VAL A 103 -25.12 -23.14 20.11
C VAL A 103 -23.77 -23.76 19.84
N THR A 104 -23.35 -23.72 18.57
CA THR A 104 -22.00 -24.09 18.16
C THR A 104 -21.01 -22.93 18.37
N PRO A 105 -19.71 -23.21 18.57
CA PRO A 105 -18.69 -22.16 18.66
C PRO A 105 -18.58 -21.36 17.36
N VAL A 106 -18.03 -20.14 17.46
CA VAL A 106 -17.79 -19.23 16.31
C VAL A 106 -16.96 -19.92 15.22
N SER A 107 -16.02 -20.78 15.60
CA SER A 107 -15.17 -21.55 14.67
C SER A 107 -15.95 -22.40 13.64
N LEU A 108 -17.20 -22.77 13.92
CA LEU A 108 -18.04 -23.56 13.01
C LEU A 108 -19.02 -22.72 12.20
N MET A 109 -19.04 -21.39 12.36
CA MET A 109 -20.02 -20.53 11.67
C MET A 109 -19.94 -20.67 10.16
N SER A 110 -18.74 -20.62 9.59
CA SER A 110 -18.58 -20.73 8.13
C SER A 110 -19.02 -22.09 7.61
N ALA A 111 -18.67 -23.18 8.29
CA ALA A 111 -19.13 -24.53 7.97
C ALA A 111 -20.67 -24.66 8.07
N ARG A 112 -21.32 -23.83 8.89
CA ARG A 112 -22.77 -23.79 9.08
C ARG A 112 -23.45 -22.62 8.35
N ASN A 113 -22.83 -22.13 7.28
CA ASN A 113 -23.37 -21.04 6.44
C ASN A 113 -23.73 -19.76 7.24
N GLY A 114 -22.87 -19.43 8.20
CA GLY A 114 -22.93 -18.22 9.02
C GLY A 114 -23.70 -18.35 10.34
N HIS A 115 -24.21 -19.52 10.71
CA HIS A 115 -25.03 -19.68 11.92
C HIS A 115 -24.29 -20.35 13.09
N ARG A 116 -24.50 -19.83 14.30
CA ARG A 116 -24.15 -20.55 15.55
C ARG A 116 -25.33 -21.34 16.13
N VAL A 117 -26.54 -20.92 15.85
CA VAL A 117 -27.75 -21.44 16.48
C VAL A 117 -28.27 -22.66 15.71
N THR A 118 -28.64 -23.73 16.40
CA THR A 118 -29.29 -24.95 15.83
C THR A 118 -30.79 -25.01 16.12
N HIS A 119 -31.38 -23.91 16.58
CA HIS A 119 -32.82 -23.76 16.80
C HIS A 119 -33.60 -23.98 15.50
N ASP A 120 -34.87 -24.37 15.63
CA ASP A 120 -35.80 -24.64 14.53
C ASP A 120 -36.04 -23.43 13.61
N LEU A 121 -36.25 -22.25 14.19
CA LEU A 121 -36.28 -20.98 13.44
C LEU A 121 -34.88 -20.52 13.06
N ILE A 122 -34.72 -19.93 11.87
CA ILE A 122 -33.47 -19.30 11.45
C ILE A 122 -33.23 -18.02 12.28
N HIS A 123 -32.10 -17.95 12.98
CA HIS A 123 -31.69 -16.75 13.73
C HIS A 123 -30.78 -15.86 12.88
N SER A 124 -31.23 -14.64 12.60
CA SER A 124 -30.44 -13.63 11.89
C SER A 124 -29.69 -12.73 12.88
N TYR A 125 -28.40 -12.51 12.65
CA TYR A 125 -27.62 -11.51 13.41
C TYR A 125 -27.91 -10.05 13.03
N ASP A 126 -28.60 -9.81 11.93
CA ASP A 126 -28.99 -8.45 11.54
C ASP A 126 -30.10 -7.90 12.46
N PRO A 127 -30.17 -6.57 12.65
CA PRO A 127 -31.13 -5.99 13.57
C PRO A 127 -32.58 -6.01 13.06
N TYR A 128 -32.83 -6.31 11.77
CA TYR A 128 -34.11 -6.04 11.13
C TYR A 128 -34.96 -7.28 10.86
N VAL A 129 -34.39 -8.44 10.51
CA VAL A 129 -35.18 -9.65 10.21
C VAL A 129 -35.99 -10.09 11.42
N GLY A 130 -35.36 -10.21 12.59
CA GLY A 130 -36.01 -10.58 13.85
C GLY A 130 -36.75 -9.43 14.56
N ARG A 131 -36.74 -8.21 14.02
CA ARG A 131 -37.21 -7.00 14.74
C ARG A 131 -38.69 -7.09 15.12
N LEU A 132 -39.01 -7.02 16.41
CA LEU A 132 -40.38 -6.80 16.90
C LEU A 132 -40.59 -5.29 17.12
N GLN A 133 -40.37 -4.77 18.32
CA GLN A 133 -40.37 -3.33 18.60
C GLN A 133 -38.93 -2.76 18.60
N LYS A 134 -38.04 -3.45 19.30
CA LYS A 134 -36.60 -3.14 19.39
C LYS A 134 -35.81 -3.92 18.34
N PRO A 135 -34.59 -3.46 17.96
CA PRO A 135 -33.69 -4.21 17.11
C PRO A 135 -33.46 -5.63 17.65
N ALA A 136 -33.50 -6.64 16.78
CA ALA A 136 -33.29 -8.03 17.19
C ALA A 136 -31.90 -8.21 17.79
N MET A 137 -31.80 -8.99 18.87
CA MET A 137 -30.52 -9.37 19.49
C MET A 137 -30.61 -10.83 19.89
N VAL A 138 -29.67 -11.64 19.39
CA VAL A 138 -29.62 -13.07 19.69
C VAL A 138 -28.81 -13.24 20.97
N ASP A 139 -29.45 -13.81 21.99
CA ASP A 139 -28.78 -14.25 23.21
C ASP A 139 -28.28 -15.68 22.99
N HIS A 140 -26.97 -15.89 23.15
CA HIS A 140 -26.35 -17.21 22.94
C HIS A 140 -26.42 -18.11 24.17
N ASP A 141 -26.75 -17.57 25.35
CA ASP A 141 -26.87 -18.35 26.57
C ASP A 141 -28.32 -18.81 26.81
N ASN A 142 -29.28 -18.00 26.36
CA ASN A 142 -30.72 -18.21 26.61
C ASN A 142 -31.53 -18.57 25.35
N ILE A 143 -31.02 -19.48 24.52
CA ILE A 143 -31.78 -20.02 23.39
C ILE A 143 -32.73 -21.09 23.89
N THR A 144 -34.03 -20.87 23.70
CA THR A 144 -35.10 -21.80 24.07
C THR A 144 -36.02 -22.03 22.88
N VAL A 145 -36.77 -23.15 22.89
CA VAL A 145 -37.71 -23.51 21.83
C VAL A 145 -38.86 -22.51 21.71
N GLU A 146 -39.21 -21.87 22.83
CA GLU A 146 -40.25 -20.84 22.89
C GLU A 146 -39.81 -19.54 22.21
N ASP A 147 -38.51 -19.23 22.16
CA ASP A 147 -37.94 -17.98 21.63
C ASP A 147 -38.66 -16.73 22.17
N PRO A 148 -38.47 -16.38 23.46
CA PRO A 148 -39.23 -15.31 24.13
C PRO A 148 -38.98 -13.93 23.51
N ASN A 149 -37.77 -13.70 22.98
CA ASN A 149 -37.41 -12.43 22.33
C ASN A 149 -37.93 -12.31 20.89
N ARG A 150 -38.53 -13.39 20.33
CA ARG A 150 -39.14 -13.42 19.00
C ARG A 150 -38.17 -13.02 17.88
N VAL A 151 -36.90 -13.42 18.03
CA VAL A 151 -35.81 -13.02 17.13
C VAL A 151 -35.60 -13.99 15.97
N GLY A 152 -36.15 -15.20 16.05
CA GLY A 152 -36.15 -16.16 14.96
C GLY A 152 -36.98 -15.70 13.76
N LEU A 153 -36.60 -16.10 12.55
CA LEU A 153 -37.39 -15.91 11.34
C LEU A 153 -38.46 -17.00 11.26
N ASN A 154 -39.68 -16.68 11.72
CA ASN A 154 -40.83 -17.57 11.61
C ASN A 154 -41.42 -17.54 10.19
N ALA A 155 -41.73 -18.73 9.65
CA ALA A 155 -42.14 -18.92 8.26
C ALA A 155 -43.60 -18.53 7.97
N ALA A 156 -44.50 -18.55 8.97
CA ALA A 156 -45.94 -18.37 8.73
C ALA A 156 -46.63 -17.34 9.64
N THR A 157 -45.88 -16.59 10.45
CA THR A 157 -46.46 -15.53 11.30
C THR A 157 -46.94 -14.34 10.48
N LEU A 158 -47.86 -13.55 11.04
CA LEU A 158 -48.20 -12.22 10.51
C LEU A 158 -46.93 -11.39 10.24
N ASP A 159 -46.88 -10.68 9.10
CA ASP A 159 -45.74 -9.86 8.66
C ASP A 159 -44.43 -10.65 8.34
N CYS A 160 -44.48 -11.98 8.17
CA CYS A 160 -43.29 -12.79 7.84
C CYS A 160 -42.77 -12.59 6.40
N ARG A 161 -43.65 -12.39 5.42
CA ARG A 161 -43.33 -12.44 3.98
C ARG A 161 -42.16 -11.54 3.59
N SER A 162 -42.20 -10.28 3.99
CA SER A 162 -41.15 -9.30 3.67
C SER A 162 -39.81 -9.63 4.34
N ARG A 163 -39.85 -10.24 5.53
CA ARG A 163 -38.67 -10.69 6.29
C ARG A 163 -38.03 -11.91 5.65
N ILE A 164 -38.84 -12.83 5.14
CA ILE A 164 -38.37 -13.96 4.33
C ILE A 164 -37.70 -13.44 3.05
N TYR A 165 -38.35 -12.53 2.31
CA TYR A 165 -37.71 -11.93 1.13
C TYR A 165 -36.44 -11.14 1.45
N ARG A 166 -36.36 -10.49 2.62
CA ARG A 166 -35.12 -9.85 3.07
C ARG A 166 -34.03 -10.88 3.35
N TRP A 167 -34.37 -11.97 4.01
CA TRP A 167 -33.46 -13.08 4.31
C TRP A 167 -32.90 -13.74 3.05
N LEU A 168 -33.74 -13.95 2.04
CA LEU A 168 -33.36 -14.56 0.77
C LEU A 168 -32.52 -13.61 -0.12
N ARG A 169 -32.64 -12.29 0.06
CA ARG A 169 -31.84 -11.27 -0.63
C ARG A 169 -30.55 -10.89 0.10
N ARG A 170 -30.15 -11.67 1.11
CA ARG A 170 -28.95 -11.36 1.91
C ARG A 170 -27.68 -11.47 1.07
N GLY A 171 -26.69 -10.63 1.37
CA GLY A 171 -25.35 -10.75 0.80
C GLY A 171 -24.63 -12.02 1.29
N PRO A 172 -23.51 -12.41 0.65
CA PRO A 172 -22.82 -13.67 0.94
C PRO A 172 -22.33 -13.76 2.41
N PHE A 173 -21.77 -12.67 2.95
CA PHE A 173 -21.23 -12.63 4.32
C PHE A 173 -22.20 -12.04 5.35
N PHE A 174 -23.50 -12.01 5.06
CA PHE A 174 -24.48 -11.25 5.85
C PHE A 174 -24.54 -11.64 7.33
N GLN A 175 -24.45 -12.94 7.63
CA GLN A 175 -24.49 -13.41 9.02
C GLN A 175 -23.19 -13.13 9.76
N GLU A 176 -22.05 -13.48 9.17
CA GLU A 176 -20.73 -13.31 9.78
C GLU A 176 -20.39 -11.82 9.98
N ASP A 177 -20.64 -10.98 8.97
CA ASP A 177 -20.42 -9.53 9.06
C ASP A 177 -21.34 -8.88 10.10
N SER A 178 -22.62 -9.26 10.15
CA SER A 178 -23.54 -8.76 11.18
C SER A 178 -23.14 -9.20 12.58
N TYR A 179 -22.68 -10.45 12.74
CA TYR A 179 -22.19 -10.95 14.01
C TYR A 179 -20.94 -10.19 14.47
N PHE A 180 -19.94 -10.06 13.59
CA PHE A 180 -18.68 -9.37 13.86
C PHE A 180 -18.91 -7.89 14.18
N ARG A 181 -19.59 -7.15 13.30
CA ARG A 181 -19.77 -5.70 13.48
C ARG A 181 -20.67 -5.33 14.64
N ARG A 182 -21.56 -6.23 15.10
CA ARG A 182 -22.41 -5.94 16.28
C ARG A 182 -21.72 -6.25 17.59
N SER A 183 -20.85 -7.26 17.62
CA SER A 183 -20.11 -7.66 18.81
C SER A 183 -18.83 -6.86 19.02
N ILE A 184 -18.09 -6.58 17.94
CA ILE A 184 -16.78 -5.93 17.99
C ILE A 184 -16.88 -4.54 17.35
N LYS A 185 -16.68 -3.52 18.19
CA LYS A 185 -16.66 -2.11 17.78
C LYS A 185 -15.63 -1.35 18.60
N LEU A 186 -15.06 -0.30 18.01
CA LEU A 186 -14.26 0.67 18.74
C LEU A 186 -15.06 1.26 19.90
N GLN A 187 -14.44 1.38 21.07
CA GLN A 187 -15.05 2.06 22.19
C GLN A 187 -15.22 3.55 21.87
N ARG A 188 -16.18 4.21 22.52
CA ARG A 188 -16.43 5.65 22.33
C ARG A 188 -15.18 6.52 22.56
N ASN A 189 -14.26 6.05 23.41
CA ASN A 189 -13.02 6.76 23.75
C ASN A 189 -11.85 6.45 22.80
N GLY A 190 -12.06 5.64 21.76
CA GLY A 190 -11.03 5.26 20.78
C GLY A 190 -10.37 3.88 20.94
N PRO A 191 -10.18 3.26 22.12
CA PRO A 191 -9.45 2.01 22.20
C PRO A 191 -10.27 0.82 21.67
N VAL A 192 -9.55 -0.17 21.15
CA VAL A 192 -10.11 -1.47 20.78
C VAL A 192 -10.47 -2.25 22.04
N PRO A 193 -11.69 -2.80 22.16
CA PRO A 193 -12.09 -3.53 23.35
C PRO A 193 -11.29 -4.83 23.48
N VAL A 194 -10.56 -4.96 24.59
CA VAL A 194 -9.90 -6.21 24.98
C VAL A 194 -10.88 -7.04 25.79
N SER A 195 -11.15 -8.26 25.35
CA SER A 195 -12.09 -9.14 26.04
C SER A 195 -11.41 -9.86 27.21
N VAL A 196 -11.96 -9.71 28.43
CA VAL A 196 -11.37 -10.30 29.64
C VAL A 196 -11.36 -11.83 29.58
N HIS A 197 -12.40 -12.43 28.99
CA HIS A 197 -12.55 -13.88 28.90
C HIS A 197 -11.53 -14.54 27.95
N GLU A 198 -10.96 -13.80 26.99
CA GLU A 198 -9.94 -14.35 26.08
C GLU A 198 -8.50 -14.05 26.49
N MET A 199 -8.28 -13.27 27.56
CA MET A 199 -6.92 -12.94 28.03
C MET A 199 -6.00 -14.16 28.24
N PRO A 200 -6.47 -15.30 28.81
CA PRO A 200 -5.63 -16.49 28.95
C PRO A 200 -5.16 -17.06 27.60
N LEU A 201 -6.00 -17.00 26.56
CA LEU A 201 -5.65 -17.42 25.20
C LEU A 201 -4.58 -16.49 24.62
N MET A 202 -4.74 -15.17 24.78
CA MET A 202 -3.76 -14.18 24.29
C MET A 202 -2.39 -14.37 24.95
N GLN A 203 -2.35 -14.60 26.27
CA GLN A 203 -1.12 -14.90 27.00
C GLN A 203 -0.47 -16.20 26.53
N ARG A 204 -1.27 -17.24 26.24
CA ARG A 204 -0.77 -18.50 25.68
C ARG A 204 -0.13 -18.31 24.31
N ILE A 205 -0.75 -17.54 23.42
CA ILE A 205 -0.20 -17.21 22.08
C ILE A 205 1.14 -16.50 22.23
N ILE A 206 1.22 -15.46 23.06
CA ILE A 206 2.45 -14.70 23.30
C ILE A 206 3.56 -15.62 23.84
N ARG A 207 3.23 -16.49 24.81
CA ARG A 207 4.19 -17.44 25.38
C ARG A 207 4.72 -18.43 24.33
N LEU A 208 3.87 -18.94 23.44
CA LEU A 208 4.28 -19.85 22.37
C LEU A 208 5.17 -19.14 21.34
N ALA A 209 4.79 -17.92 20.93
CA ALA A 209 5.56 -17.11 19.99
C ALA A 209 6.94 -16.74 20.54
N ARG A 210 7.03 -16.32 21.82
CA ARG A 210 8.30 -16.02 22.50
C ARG A 210 9.23 -17.22 22.60
N ARG A 211 8.69 -18.45 22.63
CA ARG A 211 9.47 -19.70 22.58
C ARG A 211 9.89 -20.10 21.16
N GLY A 212 9.51 -19.35 20.13
CA GLY A 212 9.80 -19.65 18.73
C GLY A 212 8.83 -20.63 18.07
N HIS A 213 7.77 -21.06 18.75
CA HIS A 213 6.78 -22.00 18.20
C HIS A 213 5.70 -21.28 17.38
N LEU A 214 6.09 -20.72 16.23
CA LEU A 214 5.20 -19.90 15.39
C LEU A 214 3.93 -20.66 14.96
N LYS A 215 4.07 -21.91 14.49
CA LYS A 215 2.92 -22.71 14.02
C LYS A 215 1.88 -22.92 15.11
N ALA A 216 2.31 -23.37 16.29
CA ALA A 216 1.42 -23.57 17.44
C ALA A 216 0.77 -22.25 17.89
N ALA A 217 1.51 -21.13 17.84
CA ALA A 217 0.94 -19.82 18.17
C ALA A 217 -0.15 -19.40 17.16
N CYS A 218 0.05 -19.65 15.85
CA CYS A 218 -0.94 -19.38 14.81
C CYS A 218 -2.17 -20.31 14.89
N GLU A 219 -1.99 -21.57 15.30
CA GLU A 219 -3.11 -22.49 15.54
C GLU A 219 -4.01 -22.01 16.69
N GLU A 220 -3.42 -21.50 17.78
CA GLU A 220 -4.17 -20.88 18.89
C GLU A 220 -4.78 -19.53 18.48
N TYR A 221 -4.08 -18.73 17.65
CA TYR A 221 -4.61 -17.47 17.11
C TYR A 221 -5.93 -17.68 16.35
N ARG A 222 -6.06 -18.78 15.60
CA ARG A 222 -7.30 -19.15 14.90
C ARG A 222 -8.51 -19.28 15.83
N HIS A 223 -8.29 -19.57 17.11
CA HIS A 223 -9.35 -19.74 18.10
C HIS A 223 -9.77 -18.43 18.78
N ALA A 224 -9.10 -17.31 18.51
CA ALA A 224 -9.51 -15.99 19.00
C ALA A 224 -10.84 -15.56 18.38
N THR A 225 -11.79 -15.13 19.20
CA THR A 225 -13.08 -14.61 18.73
C THR A 225 -13.19 -13.09 18.89
N SER A 226 -12.34 -12.46 19.70
CA SER A 226 -12.20 -11.02 19.82
C SER A 226 -10.92 -10.49 19.17
N VAL A 227 -10.77 -9.17 19.08
CA VAL A 227 -9.56 -8.56 18.51
C VAL A 227 -8.39 -8.77 19.48
N PRO A 228 -7.32 -9.49 19.06
CA PRO A 228 -6.17 -9.70 19.92
C PRO A 228 -5.41 -8.39 20.15
N PRO A 229 -4.78 -8.19 21.32
CA PRO A 229 -4.04 -6.97 21.61
C PRO A 229 -2.75 -6.86 20.79
N VAL A 230 -2.20 -5.64 20.70
CA VAL A 230 -0.96 -5.33 19.95
C VAL A 230 0.20 -6.27 20.33
N ASP A 231 0.31 -6.64 21.61
CA ASP A 231 1.37 -7.52 22.11
C ASP A 231 1.40 -8.91 21.46
N VAL A 232 0.25 -9.41 21.00
CA VAL A 232 0.18 -10.66 20.24
C VAL A 232 0.88 -10.50 18.89
N TYR A 233 0.59 -9.41 18.17
CA TYR A 233 1.24 -9.12 16.88
C TYR A 233 2.74 -8.84 17.04
N ARG A 234 3.16 -8.14 18.09
CA ARG A 234 4.58 -7.94 18.43
C ARG A 234 5.29 -9.28 18.61
N ALA A 235 4.71 -10.17 19.41
CA ALA A 235 5.29 -11.49 19.67
C ALA A 235 5.33 -12.40 18.43
N LEU A 236 4.24 -12.44 17.64
CA LEU A 236 4.16 -13.26 16.43
C LEU A 236 5.15 -12.78 15.36
N THR A 237 5.21 -11.46 15.10
CA THR A 237 6.16 -10.91 14.12
C THR A 237 7.61 -11.04 14.57
N ALA A 238 7.89 -10.88 15.87
CA ALA A 238 9.22 -11.15 16.42
C ALA A 238 9.66 -12.60 16.23
N ALA A 239 8.74 -13.57 16.37
CA ALA A 239 9.01 -14.98 16.14
C ALA A 239 9.31 -15.31 14.67
N CYS A 240 8.87 -14.48 13.71
CA CYS A 240 9.19 -14.64 12.30
C CYS A 240 10.62 -14.19 11.94
N VAL A 241 11.23 -13.30 12.73
CA VAL A 241 12.54 -12.69 12.44
C VAL A 241 13.67 -13.72 12.37
N PRO A 242 13.84 -14.67 13.31
CA PRO A 242 14.94 -15.64 13.26
C PRO A 242 14.89 -16.55 12.03
N GLY A 243 13.70 -16.92 11.59
CA GLY A 243 13.48 -17.81 10.44
C GLY A 243 13.41 -17.10 9.09
N ALA A 244 13.57 -15.77 9.04
CA ALA A 244 13.37 -14.96 7.83
C ALA A 244 12.01 -15.22 7.14
N LYS A 245 10.97 -15.54 7.93
CA LYS A 245 9.62 -15.90 7.42
C LYS A 245 8.82 -14.64 7.07
N LEU A 246 9.26 -13.97 6.00
CA LEU A 246 8.71 -12.68 5.59
C LEU A 246 7.24 -12.76 5.18
N ALA A 247 6.84 -13.81 4.44
CA ALA A 247 5.45 -13.98 4.01
C ALA A 247 4.49 -14.10 5.20
N ASP A 248 4.85 -14.92 6.19
CA ASP A 248 4.06 -15.08 7.42
C ASP A 248 3.98 -13.76 8.21
N ALA A 249 5.09 -13.04 8.34
CA ALA A 249 5.11 -11.74 9.02
C ALA A 249 4.21 -10.69 8.33
N ILE A 250 4.19 -10.67 6.98
CA ILE A 250 3.31 -9.81 6.20
C ILE A 250 1.85 -10.21 6.40
N ALA A 251 1.53 -11.50 6.32
CA ALA A 251 0.16 -11.99 6.53
C ALA A 251 -0.37 -11.66 7.93
N ILE A 252 0.46 -11.82 8.98
CA ILE A 252 0.11 -11.45 10.36
C ILE A 252 -0.19 -9.95 10.47
N PHE A 253 0.64 -9.11 9.85
CA PHE A 253 0.43 -7.67 9.85
C PHE A 253 -0.82 -7.27 9.06
N GLU A 254 -1.00 -7.80 7.86
CA GLU A 254 -2.16 -7.50 7.00
C GLU A 254 -3.48 -7.96 7.61
N ASP A 255 -3.47 -9.00 8.45
CA ASP A 255 -4.65 -9.43 9.21
C ASP A 255 -5.04 -8.39 10.28
N GLY A 256 -4.07 -7.85 11.02
CA GLY A 256 -4.32 -6.81 12.01
C GLY A 256 -4.50 -5.40 11.39
N ASN A 257 -4.04 -5.19 10.17
CA ASN A 257 -4.11 -3.91 9.45
C ASN A 257 -5.41 -3.82 8.65
N SER A 258 -6.14 -2.72 8.76
CA SER A 258 -7.45 -2.47 8.12
C SER A 258 -8.63 -3.41 8.47
N ARG A 259 -8.41 -4.71 8.70
CA ARG A 259 -9.48 -5.66 9.07
C ARG A 259 -9.84 -5.58 10.56
N LEU A 260 -8.82 -5.55 11.41
CA LEU A 260 -8.97 -5.53 12.87
C LEU A 260 -8.60 -4.16 13.44
N PHE A 261 -9.14 -3.10 12.85
CA PHE A 261 -9.02 -1.71 13.34
C PHE A 261 -7.58 -1.21 13.50
N TYR A 262 -6.66 -1.66 12.64
CA TYR A 262 -5.26 -1.20 12.61
C TYR A 262 -4.46 -1.52 13.88
N VAL A 263 -4.84 -2.56 14.64
CA VAL A 263 -4.10 -2.97 15.86
C VAL A 263 -2.67 -3.42 15.56
N ALA A 264 -2.41 -3.96 14.37
CA ALA A 264 -1.04 -4.30 13.95
C ALA A 264 -0.21 -3.10 13.49
N ARG A 265 -0.79 -1.91 13.35
CA ARG A 265 -0.10 -0.69 12.91
C ARG A 265 0.64 -0.04 14.08
N ASP A 266 1.64 -0.76 14.56
CA ASP A 266 2.48 -0.43 15.71
C ASP A 266 3.95 -0.34 15.29
N GLY A 267 4.70 0.53 15.96
CA GLY A 267 6.11 0.76 15.64
C GLY A 267 6.99 -0.47 15.81
N GLU A 268 6.76 -1.28 16.85
CA GLU A 268 7.53 -2.49 17.09
C GLU A 268 7.18 -3.60 16.08
N VAL A 269 5.90 -3.73 15.74
CA VAL A 269 5.43 -4.68 14.71
C VAL A 269 6.08 -4.38 13.36
N LEU A 270 6.01 -3.12 12.90
CA LEU A 270 6.64 -2.71 11.64
C LEU A 270 8.17 -2.84 11.67
N HIS A 271 8.80 -2.56 12.81
CA HIS A 271 10.23 -2.77 12.99
C HIS A 271 10.62 -4.25 12.86
N ASN A 272 9.83 -5.17 13.44
CA ASN A 272 10.05 -6.61 13.28
C ASN A 272 9.87 -7.07 11.83
N MET A 273 8.86 -6.54 11.13
CA MET A 273 8.66 -6.82 9.70
C MET A 273 9.83 -6.33 8.85
N LEU A 274 10.33 -5.12 9.11
CA LEU A 274 11.51 -4.59 8.43
C LEU A 274 12.73 -5.50 8.66
N ARG A 275 12.96 -5.93 9.90
CA ARG A 275 14.04 -6.88 10.23
C ARG A 275 13.88 -8.21 9.51
N CYS A 276 12.65 -8.72 9.35
CA CYS A 276 12.38 -9.90 8.52
C CYS A 276 12.75 -9.65 7.05
N ALA A 277 12.36 -8.51 6.49
CA ALA A 277 12.62 -8.15 5.10
C ALA A 277 14.12 -8.01 4.80
N ILE A 278 14.85 -7.38 5.73
CA ILE A 278 16.32 -7.25 5.67
C ILE A 278 16.97 -8.63 5.73
N ARG A 279 16.54 -9.51 6.65
CA ARG A 279 17.10 -10.86 6.76
C ARG A 279 16.81 -11.71 5.53
N ALA A 280 15.65 -11.52 4.90
CA ALA A 280 15.29 -12.13 3.63
C ALA A 280 15.93 -11.46 2.40
N LYS A 281 16.72 -10.39 2.59
CA LYS A 281 17.36 -9.59 1.54
C LYS A 281 16.39 -9.06 0.47
N HIS A 282 15.16 -8.73 0.87
CA HIS A 282 14.10 -8.37 -0.07
C HIS A 282 13.94 -6.85 -0.19
N ARG A 283 14.67 -6.21 -1.12
CA ARG A 283 14.68 -4.75 -1.33
C ARG A 283 13.29 -4.13 -1.45
N VAL A 284 12.44 -4.67 -2.33
CA VAL A 284 11.08 -4.13 -2.55
C VAL A 284 10.22 -4.17 -1.28
N ARG A 285 10.38 -5.20 -0.44
CA ARG A 285 9.61 -5.33 0.80
C ARG A 285 10.13 -4.43 1.91
N VAL A 286 11.41 -4.08 1.92
CA VAL A 286 11.95 -3.01 2.78
C VAL A 286 11.27 -1.68 2.46
N MET A 287 11.19 -1.31 1.18
CA MET A 287 10.49 -0.08 0.76
C MET A 287 8.99 -0.13 0.99
N TRP A 288 8.36 -1.30 0.85
CA TRP A 288 6.95 -1.47 1.18
C TRP A 288 6.69 -1.24 2.67
N VAL A 289 7.50 -1.80 3.58
CA VAL A 289 7.35 -1.56 5.04
C VAL A 289 7.57 -0.08 5.37
N TYR A 290 8.57 0.56 4.75
CA TYR A 290 8.79 2.01 4.86
C TYR A 290 7.54 2.81 4.43
N ASN A 291 6.95 2.51 3.27
CA ASN A 291 5.76 3.20 2.80
C ASN A 291 4.54 2.97 3.73
N VAL A 292 4.38 1.74 4.23
CA VAL A 292 3.34 1.42 5.23
C VAL A 292 3.55 2.22 6.51
N MET A 293 4.79 2.37 6.99
CA MET A 293 5.12 3.16 8.17
C MET A 293 4.76 4.64 7.99
N VAL A 294 5.07 5.26 6.84
CA VAL A 294 4.69 6.65 6.54
C VAL A 294 3.17 6.82 6.63
N GLY A 295 2.42 5.85 6.08
CA GLY A 295 0.96 5.88 6.10
C GLY A 295 0.34 6.87 5.14
N ARG A 296 -0.99 6.84 5.02
CA ARG A 296 -1.75 7.77 4.20
C ARG A 296 -2.67 8.59 5.10
N HIS A 297 -3.34 9.56 4.49
CA HIS A 297 -4.29 10.44 5.17
C HIS A 297 -5.36 9.66 5.96
N TYR A 298 -5.86 8.56 5.42
CA TYR A 298 -6.90 7.76 6.08
C TYR A 298 -6.40 7.17 7.40
N GLU A 299 -5.26 6.48 7.40
CA GLU A 299 -4.74 5.83 8.60
C GLU A 299 -4.27 6.84 9.65
N ASN A 300 -3.63 7.92 9.22
CA ASN A 300 -3.02 8.89 10.13
C ASN A 300 -4.06 9.88 10.69
N VAL A 301 -5.01 10.36 9.87
CA VAL A 301 -5.94 11.44 10.29
C VAL A 301 -7.32 10.90 10.69
N VAL A 302 -7.89 9.98 9.90
CA VAL A 302 -9.25 9.46 10.15
C VAL A 302 -9.22 8.41 11.25
N VAL A 303 -8.33 7.42 11.13
CA VAL A 303 -8.22 6.33 12.10
C VAL A 303 -7.38 6.75 13.32
N ARG A 304 -6.42 7.67 13.12
CA ARG A 304 -5.44 8.09 14.14
C ARG A 304 -4.55 6.95 14.65
N ALA A 305 -4.22 6.01 13.76
CA ALA A 305 -3.28 4.92 14.00
C ALA A 305 -1.93 5.26 13.33
N GLU A 306 -1.34 6.40 13.70
CA GLU A 306 -0.01 6.78 13.22
C GLU A 306 1.09 6.12 14.05
N VAL A 307 2.26 5.92 13.43
CA VAL A 307 3.42 5.33 14.11
C VAL A 307 4.15 6.42 14.88
N ASP A 308 4.55 6.14 16.12
CA ASP A 308 5.33 7.06 16.94
C ASP A 308 6.59 7.56 16.21
N VAL A 309 6.95 8.81 16.47
CA VAL A 309 8.10 9.49 15.82
C VAL A 309 9.41 8.72 16.01
N ILE A 310 9.67 8.23 17.23
CA ILE A 310 10.89 7.48 17.54
C ILE A 310 10.92 6.14 16.77
N TRP A 311 9.77 5.49 16.64
CA TRP A 311 9.68 4.25 15.86
C TRP A 311 9.84 4.51 14.36
N ARG A 312 9.27 5.60 13.84
CA ARG A 312 9.50 6.03 12.45
C ARG A 312 10.99 6.23 12.16
N TYR A 313 11.69 6.93 13.04
CA TYR A 313 13.14 7.10 12.93
C TYR A 313 13.88 5.76 12.94
N ARG A 314 13.57 4.85 13.87
CA ARG A 314 14.21 3.52 13.96
C ARG A 314 13.97 2.64 12.73
N ILE A 315 12.78 2.71 12.15
CA ILE A 315 12.43 1.95 10.95
C ILE A 315 13.15 2.56 9.73
N ALA A 316 13.05 3.87 9.54
CA ALA A 316 13.67 4.57 8.41
C ALA A 316 15.21 4.47 8.44
N SER A 317 15.85 4.68 9.60
CA SER A 317 17.31 4.54 9.74
C SER A 317 17.81 3.12 9.48
N LEU A 318 17.07 2.09 9.92
CA LEU A 318 17.43 0.70 9.65
C LEU A 318 17.20 0.31 8.19
N ALA A 319 16.15 0.83 7.55
CA ALA A 319 15.91 0.65 6.12
C ALA A 319 17.02 1.32 5.30
N LEU A 320 17.39 2.55 5.67
CA LEU A 320 18.48 3.31 5.07
C LEU A 320 19.82 2.57 5.20
N GLU A 321 20.14 2.03 6.38
CA GLU A 321 21.36 1.22 6.60
C GLU A 321 21.42 0.05 5.60
N TYR A 322 20.31 -0.67 5.43
CA TYR A 322 20.25 -1.81 4.51
C TYR A 322 20.39 -1.41 3.04
N LEU A 323 19.71 -0.33 2.62
CA LEU A 323 19.72 0.14 1.24
C LEU A 323 21.11 0.65 0.83
N LEU A 324 21.76 1.43 1.70
CA LEU A 324 23.11 1.94 1.46
C LEU A 324 24.16 0.82 1.47
N ASP A 325 24.10 -0.12 2.41
CA ASP A 325 24.99 -1.29 2.41
C ASP A 325 24.75 -2.24 1.20
N SER A 326 23.61 -2.11 0.51
CA SER A 326 23.25 -2.90 -0.68
C SER A 326 23.41 -2.13 -2.00
N ASN A 327 24.01 -0.93 -1.99
CA ASN A 327 24.19 -0.04 -3.14
C ASN A 327 22.88 0.38 -3.85
N ALA A 328 21.77 0.49 -3.11
CA ALA A 328 20.48 0.95 -3.61
C ALA A 328 20.29 2.46 -3.40
N GLY A 329 21.01 3.27 -4.20
CA GLY A 329 21.10 4.73 -4.01
C GLY A 329 19.76 5.47 -4.14
N GLU A 330 18.95 5.16 -5.14
CA GLU A 330 17.67 5.84 -5.39
C GLU A 330 16.66 5.66 -4.24
N GLU A 331 16.48 4.42 -3.80
CA GLU A 331 15.59 4.14 -2.66
C GLU A 331 16.15 4.71 -1.35
N ALA A 332 17.48 4.68 -1.17
CA ALA A 332 18.13 5.26 0.01
C ALA A 332 17.90 6.77 0.11
N ARG A 333 18.02 7.51 -1.01
CA ARG A 333 17.72 8.95 -1.06
C ARG A 333 16.29 9.25 -0.68
N THR A 334 15.34 8.50 -1.22
CA THR A 334 13.92 8.67 -0.88
C THR A 334 13.66 8.56 0.64
N VAL A 335 14.34 7.61 1.30
CA VAL A 335 14.24 7.45 2.76
C VAL A 335 14.99 8.56 3.51
N TYR A 336 16.14 9.00 2.99
CA TYR A 336 16.92 10.10 3.56
C TYR A 336 16.18 11.44 3.47
N ASP A 337 15.59 11.77 2.32
CA ASP A 337 14.79 12.97 2.11
C ASP A 337 13.61 13.01 3.08
N TYR A 338 12.96 11.88 3.34
CA TYR A 338 11.93 11.79 4.37
C TYR A 338 12.45 12.10 5.78
N LEU A 339 13.67 11.65 6.12
CA LEU A 339 14.29 12.00 7.41
C LEU A 339 14.56 13.51 7.48
N VAL A 340 15.00 14.13 6.38
CA VAL A 340 15.24 15.58 6.29
C VAL A 340 13.92 16.37 6.43
N GLU A 341 12.90 16.03 5.64
CA GLU A 341 11.58 16.67 5.64
C GLU A 341 10.92 16.63 7.02
N ASN A 342 11.04 15.50 7.73
CA ASN A 342 10.46 15.31 9.05
C ASN A 342 11.38 15.75 10.20
N LYS A 343 12.54 16.35 9.92
CA LYS A 343 13.54 16.78 10.92
C LYS A 343 14.00 15.65 11.85
N LEU A 344 14.17 14.45 11.29
CA LEU A 344 14.57 13.23 12.01
C LEU A 344 16.05 12.88 11.84
N VAL A 345 16.79 13.66 11.07
CA VAL A 345 18.22 13.48 10.81
C VAL A 345 19.04 13.46 12.12
N ASP A 346 18.68 14.32 13.08
CA ASP A 346 19.32 14.44 14.40
C ASP A 346 18.67 13.61 15.52
N CYS A 347 17.75 12.71 15.17
CA CYS A 347 16.95 12.02 16.18
C CYS A 347 17.79 11.11 17.09
N ASP A 348 18.92 10.55 16.63
CA ASP A 348 19.85 9.80 17.48
C ASP A 348 20.44 10.66 18.62
N LEU A 349 20.85 11.89 18.32
CA LEU A 349 21.33 12.85 19.32
C LEU A 349 20.23 13.22 20.29
N HIS A 350 19.02 13.52 19.80
CA HIS A 350 17.89 13.84 20.67
C HIS A 350 17.50 12.69 21.59
N VAL A 351 17.50 11.45 21.12
CA VAL A 351 17.22 10.27 21.95
C VAL A 351 18.32 10.08 23.00
N ARG A 352 19.59 10.24 22.62
CA ARG A 352 20.70 10.10 23.58
C ARG A 352 20.68 11.22 24.62
N LEU A 353 20.45 12.45 24.22
CA LEU A 353 20.25 13.59 25.13
C LEU A 353 19.07 13.30 26.06
N GLY A 354 17.94 12.82 25.54
CA GLY A 354 16.77 12.42 26.33
C GLY A 354 17.09 11.41 27.45
N HIS A 355 18.00 10.46 27.21
CA HIS A 355 18.47 9.55 28.26
C HIS A 355 19.31 10.26 29.34
N VAL A 356 20.20 11.17 28.96
CA VAL A 356 20.99 12.00 29.90
C VAL A 356 20.07 12.89 30.73
N MET A 357 19.09 13.52 30.06
CA MET A 357 18.05 14.33 30.68
C MET A 357 17.21 13.52 31.68
N GLN A 358 16.80 12.29 31.31
CA GLN A 358 16.06 11.40 32.20
C GLN A 358 16.86 11.06 33.47
N GLN A 359 18.17 10.88 33.35
CA GLN A 359 19.05 10.65 34.49
C GLN A 359 19.20 11.92 35.35
N ALA A 360 19.40 13.08 34.74
CA ALA A 360 19.48 14.36 35.43
C ALA A 360 18.19 14.69 36.21
N LEU A 361 17.02 14.38 35.63
CA LEU A 361 15.72 14.52 36.31
C LEU A 361 15.59 13.58 37.51
N LYS A 362 16.08 12.34 37.41
CA LYS A 362 16.13 11.42 38.57
C LYS A 362 17.05 11.94 39.68
N GLU A 363 18.09 12.66 39.31
CA GLU A 363 19.01 13.35 40.22
C GLU A 363 18.48 14.71 40.72
N GLY A 364 17.26 15.12 40.32
CA GLY A 364 16.63 16.37 40.76
C GLY A 364 17.15 17.64 40.09
N LYS A 365 17.97 17.53 39.03
CA LYS A 365 18.50 18.68 38.28
C LYS A 365 17.46 19.21 37.29
N THR A 366 17.51 20.51 37.00
CA THR A 366 16.74 21.12 35.91
C THR A 366 17.36 20.78 34.57
N VAL A 367 16.52 20.70 33.54
CA VAL A 367 16.95 20.23 32.23
C VAL A 367 16.38 21.12 31.13
N HIS A 368 17.25 21.52 30.20
CA HIS A 368 16.90 22.33 29.03
C HIS A 368 17.52 21.72 27.78
N VAL A 369 16.82 21.84 26.65
CA VAL A 369 17.35 21.45 25.33
C VAL A 369 17.98 22.70 24.70
N GLN A 370 19.30 22.72 24.60
CA GLN A 370 20.10 23.77 23.96
C GLN A 370 21.00 23.16 22.89
N GLN A 371 21.38 23.94 21.88
CA GLN A 371 22.23 23.46 20.79
C GLN A 371 23.61 23.03 21.32
N ASP A 372 24.18 23.77 22.26
CA ASP A 372 25.46 23.44 22.90
C ASP A 372 25.43 22.06 23.58
N ALA A 373 24.27 21.66 24.10
CA ALA A 373 24.09 20.34 24.71
C ALA A 373 24.06 19.22 23.67
N LEU A 374 23.58 19.48 22.45
CA LEU A 374 23.61 18.53 21.34
C LEU A 374 25.02 18.43 20.74
N ASP A 375 25.69 19.58 20.55
CA ASP A 375 27.04 19.65 20.00
C ASP A 375 28.07 19.06 20.96
N GLY A 376 27.84 19.20 22.28
CA GLY A 376 28.63 18.59 23.34
C GLY A 376 28.49 17.07 23.49
N MET A 377 27.58 16.42 22.74
CA MET A 377 27.40 14.97 22.83
C MET A 377 28.61 14.22 22.27
N ALA A 378 28.95 13.08 22.89
CA ALA A 378 30.05 12.25 22.38
C ALA A 378 29.83 11.80 20.93
N LEU A 379 28.58 11.62 20.48
CA LEU A 379 28.27 11.22 19.11
C LEU A 379 28.65 12.30 18.07
N SER A 380 28.38 13.58 18.34
CA SER A 380 28.73 14.69 17.46
C SER A 380 30.24 14.97 17.48
N GLN A 381 30.85 15.04 18.66
CA GLN A 381 32.30 15.29 18.82
C GLN A 381 33.16 14.25 18.11
N ASN A 382 32.78 12.97 18.23
CA ASN A 382 33.51 11.90 17.58
C ASN A 382 33.47 12.02 16.05
N VAL A 383 32.33 12.42 15.47
CA VAL A 383 32.19 12.56 14.02
C VAL A 383 33.04 13.71 13.49
N VAL A 384 33.08 14.84 14.18
CA VAL A 384 33.97 15.96 13.81
C VAL A 384 35.43 15.53 13.84
N ALA A 385 35.83 14.68 14.78
CA ALA A 385 37.18 14.13 14.85
C ALA A 385 37.52 13.14 13.72
N VAL A 386 36.54 12.46 13.11
CA VAL A 386 36.77 11.52 11.99
C VAL A 386 36.63 12.17 10.62
N ALA A 387 35.92 13.29 10.52
CA ALA A 387 35.62 13.97 9.27
C ALA A 387 36.84 14.14 8.32
N PRO A 388 38.06 14.47 8.80
CA PRO A 388 39.22 14.61 7.91
C PRO A 388 39.60 13.31 7.19
N GLN A 389 39.53 12.17 7.87
CA GLN A 389 39.83 10.86 7.30
C GLN A 389 38.81 10.46 6.22
N VAL A 390 37.54 10.83 6.42
CA VAL A 390 36.49 10.56 5.43
C VAL A 390 36.61 11.48 4.23
N ALA A 391 36.93 12.77 4.43
CA ALA A 391 37.17 13.70 3.33
C ALA A 391 38.30 13.21 2.41
N VAL A 392 39.42 12.75 2.99
CA VAL A 392 40.54 12.15 2.23
C VAL A 392 40.10 10.88 1.50
N ALA A 393 39.33 10.00 2.14
CA ALA A 393 38.87 8.76 1.51
C ALA A 393 37.89 9.00 0.36
N VAL A 394 36.96 9.94 0.50
CA VAL A 394 36.03 10.35 -0.57
C VAL A 394 36.82 10.93 -1.75
N TYR A 395 37.81 11.79 -1.48
CA TYR A 395 38.64 12.35 -2.54
C TYR A 395 39.50 11.28 -3.25
N ALA A 396 40.07 10.33 -2.49
CA ALA A 396 40.83 9.22 -3.07
C ALA A 396 39.96 8.34 -3.97
N ARG A 397 38.74 8.00 -3.54
CA ARG A 397 37.77 7.23 -4.35
C ARG A 397 37.36 7.99 -5.61
N TYR A 398 37.09 9.28 -5.49
CA TYR A 398 36.83 10.14 -6.66
C TYR A 398 38.00 10.12 -7.66
N LEU A 399 39.25 10.19 -7.17
CA LEU A 399 40.43 10.08 -8.04
C LEU A 399 40.54 8.70 -8.69
N GLU A 400 40.25 7.61 -7.98
CA GLU A 400 40.22 6.25 -8.53
C GLU A 400 39.15 6.13 -9.64
N THR A 401 37.92 6.60 -9.41
CA THR A 401 36.86 6.62 -10.43
C THR A 401 37.26 7.45 -11.66
N MET A 402 37.96 8.57 -11.43
CA MET A 402 38.48 9.42 -12.51
C MET A 402 39.69 8.80 -13.23
N GLN A 403 40.50 7.99 -12.55
CA GLN A 403 41.62 7.24 -13.12
C GLN A 403 41.16 6.03 -13.96
N GLU A 404 40.12 5.31 -13.52
CA GLU A 404 39.48 4.28 -14.36
C GLU A 404 38.79 4.91 -15.58
N GLY A 405 38.39 6.18 -15.47
CA GLY A 405 37.96 7.05 -16.57
C GLY A 405 39.07 7.84 -17.27
N ALA A 406 40.36 7.57 -17.02
CA ALA A 406 41.52 8.42 -17.32
C ALA A 406 41.79 8.74 -18.80
N ALA A 407 41.01 8.22 -19.74
CA ALA A 407 41.14 8.66 -21.11
C ALA A 407 40.58 10.09 -21.35
N TRP A 408 40.13 10.84 -20.33
CA TRP A 408 39.20 11.98 -20.51
C TRP A 408 39.29 13.12 -19.47
N THR A 409 40.42 13.31 -18.78
CA THR A 409 40.51 14.20 -17.60
C THR A 409 40.30 15.70 -17.84
N ASP A 410 40.43 16.21 -19.07
CA ASP A 410 40.42 17.66 -19.33
C ASP A 410 39.04 18.27 -19.67
N ALA A 411 37.99 17.45 -19.81
CA ALA A 411 36.69 17.91 -20.33
C ALA A 411 35.49 17.77 -19.39
N ARG A 412 35.67 17.30 -18.14
CA ARG A 412 34.59 17.23 -17.14
C ARG A 412 34.50 18.56 -16.36
N GLY A 413 33.32 18.88 -15.82
CA GLY A 413 33.03 20.14 -15.10
C GLY A 413 33.93 20.41 -13.88
N LEU A 414 33.53 21.35 -13.02
CA LEU A 414 34.33 21.77 -11.85
C LEU A 414 34.83 20.55 -11.04
N PRO A 415 36.14 20.24 -11.05
CA PRO A 415 36.68 19.07 -10.38
C PRO A 415 36.53 19.22 -8.87
N LEU A 416 36.39 18.10 -8.17
CA LEU A 416 36.32 18.10 -6.72
C LEU A 416 37.62 18.71 -6.16
N THR A 417 37.50 19.71 -5.29
CA THR A 417 38.66 20.42 -4.73
C THR A 417 39.42 19.50 -3.79
N ASP A 418 40.75 19.42 -3.94
CA ASP A 418 41.60 18.61 -3.07
C ASP A 418 41.48 19.07 -1.59
N PRO A 419 41.12 18.16 -0.65
CA PRO A 419 40.96 18.51 0.76
C PRO A 419 42.24 19.06 1.41
N ALA A 420 43.42 18.74 0.88
CA ALA A 420 44.69 19.29 1.37
C ALA A 420 44.79 20.81 1.11
N LYS A 421 44.18 21.33 0.03
CA LYS A 421 44.20 22.76 -0.30
C LYS A 421 43.35 23.62 0.62
N THR A 422 42.40 23.02 1.33
CA THR A 422 41.50 23.71 2.26
C THR A 422 41.77 23.39 3.73
N GLY A 423 42.83 22.63 4.04
CA GLY A 423 43.13 22.14 5.40
C GLY A 423 42.10 21.15 5.96
N ALA A 424 41.28 20.56 5.08
CA ALA A 424 40.22 19.61 5.42
C ALA A 424 40.75 18.19 5.71
N ASP A 425 42.02 17.95 5.42
CA ASP A 425 42.75 16.71 5.70
C ASP A 425 43.20 16.59 7.18
N THR A 426 43.33 17.72 7.87
CA THR A 426 43.91 17.80 9.22
C THR A 426 42.95 18.41 10.25
N ASN A 427 42.11 19.38 9.86
CA ASN A 427 41.19 20.06 10.78
C ASN A 427 39.75 19.55 10.60
N GLY A 428 39.15 19.04 11.69
CA GLY A 428 37.77 18.52 11.70
C GLY A 428 36.71 19.54 11.27
N ALA A 429 36.83 20.81 11.69
CA ALA A 429 35.87 21.85 11.31
C ALA A 429 35.98 22.21 9.82
N ALA A 430 37.22 22.27 9.31
CA ALA A 430 37.48 22.50 7.88
C ALA A 430 37.00 21.31 7.03
N ALA A 431 37.15 20.07 7.53
CA ALA A 431 36.66 18.87 6.86
C ALA A 431 35.14 18.84 6.72
N VAL A 432 34.40 19.19 7.78
CA VAL A 432 32.93 19.28 7.73
C VAL A 432 32.49 20.39 6.77
N ALA A 433 33.16 21.55 6.78
CA ALA A 433 32.86 22.64 5.85
C ALA A 433 33.14 22.24 4.39
N TRP A 434 34.24 21.53 4.13
CA TRP A 434 34.57 21.01 2.81
C TRP A 434 33.53 19.97 2.34
N LEU A 435 33.16 19.01 3.19
CA LEU A 435 32.12 18.01 2.86
C LEU A 435 30.78 18.68 2.54
N LYS A 436 30.40 19.72 3.29
CA LYS A 436 29.17 20.48 3.06
C LYS A 436 29.21 21.30 1.76
N ALA A 437 30.38 21.83 1.39
CA ALA A 437 30.56 22.53 0.12
C ALA A 437 30.59 21.55 -1.07
N ALA A 438 31.19 20.37 -0.88
CA ALA A 438 31.29 19.33 -1.88
C ALA A 438 29.94 18.64 -2.14
N PHE A 439 29.16 18.38 -1.09
CA PHE A 439 27.88 17.66 -1.13
C PHE A 439 26.79 18.49 -0.43
N PRO A 440 26.30 19.56 -1.07
CA PRO A 440 25.39 20.52 -0.44
C PRO A 440 23.97 19.98 -0.20
N ASP A 441 23.63 18.86 -0.83
CA ASP A 441 22.32 18.22 -0.76
C ASP A 441 22.13 17.29 0.45
N ILE A 442 23.21 16.96 1.16
CA ILE A 442 23.19 16.11 2.34
C ILE A 442 23.73 16.83 3.58
N ASP A 443 23.37 16.35 4.77
CA ASP A 443 24.05 16.70 6.01
C ASP A 443 25.16 15.67 6.27
N PRO A 444 26.43 15.99 5.97
CA PRO A 444 27.52 15.04 6.12
C PRO A 444 27.68 14.59 7.58
N VAL A 445 27.42 15.44 8.57
CA VAL A 445 27.60 15.09 9.98
C VAL A 445 26.61 14.01 10.41
N ALA A 446 25.39 14.06 9.91
CA ALA A 446 24.39 13.04 10.15
C ALA A 446 24.71 11.71 9.47
N VAL A 447 25.10 11.74 8.19
CA VAL A 447 25.47 10.53 7.45
C VAL A 447 26.65 9.81 8.13
N LEU A 448 27.66 10.57 8.57
CA LEU A 448 28.80 10.03 9.32
C LEU A 448 28.39 9.40 10.66
N ARG A 449 27.42 9.98 11.39
CA ARG A 449 26.87 9.37 12.62
C ARG A 449 26.15 8.05 12.32
N LEU A 450 25.28 8.05 11.31
CA LEU A 450 24.49 6.88 10.93
C LEU A 450 25.39 5.71 10.48
N ALA A 451 26.51 5.99 9.81
CA ALA A 451 27.45 4.97 9.34
C ALA A 451 28.23 4.26 10.47
N ARG A 452 28.24 4.81 11.70
CA ARG A 452 29.09 4.35 12.82
C ARG A 452 28.80 2.92 13.24
N PHE A 453 27.53 2.56 13.35
CA PHE A 453 27.11 1.25 13.84
C PHE A 453 26.72 0.35 12.67
N ARG A 454 27.21 -0.89 12.67
CA ARG A 454 26.83 -1.91 11.69
C ARG A 454 26.05 -3.03 12.35
N ARG A 455 24.93 -3.44 11.73
CA ARG A 455 24.03 -4.47 12.25
C ARG A 455 23.62 -4.17 13.70
N SER A 456 23.30 -2.91 13.98
CA SER A 456 22.80 -2.41 15.27
C SER A 456 23.69 -2.64 16.52
N SER A 457 24.93 -3.13 16.39
CA SER A 457 25.72 -3.54 17.57
C SER A 457 27.24 -3.39 17.45
N LYS A 458 27.83 -3.48 16.26
CA LYS A 458 29.29 -3.31 16.10
C LYS A 458 29.61 -1.84 15.85
N ASP A 459 30.28 -1.20 16.81
CA ASP A 459 30.87 0.13 16.64
C ASP A 459 32.10 0.03 15.73
N LEU A 460 31.94 0.44 14.47
CA LEU A 460 33.03 0.39 13.49
C LEU A 460 34.08 1.45 13.77
N MET A 461 33.67 2.62 14.27
CA MET A 461 34.57 3.75 14.46
C MET A 461 35.63 3.48 15.54
N ALA A 462 35.26 2.70 16.57
CA ALA A 462 36.16 2.33 17.67
C ALA A 462 36.94 1.01 17.42
N LYS A 463 36.38 0.08 16.63
CA LYS A 463 36.99 -1.26 16.40
C LYS A 463 37.70 -1.37 15.06
N ASP A 464 37.01 -1.01 13.97
CA ASP A 464 37.47 -1.20 12.59
C ASP A 464 37.45 0.13 11.84
N ARG A 465 38.36 1.03 12.23
CA ARG A 465 38.45 2.39 11.67
C ARG A 465 38.46 2.45 10.13
N PRO A 466 39.26 1.65 9.39
CA PRO A 466 39.26 1.72 7.93
C PRO A 466 37.92 1.28 7.31
N ALA A 467 37.25 0.28 7.90
CA ALA A 467 35.95 -0.17 7.42
C ALA A 467 34.85 0.89 7.64
N TYR A 468 34.90 1.63 8.76
CA TYR A 468 34.04 2.78 8.98
C TYR A 468 34.25 3.86 7.92
N VAL A 469 35.50 4.27 7.69
CA VAL A 469 35.85 5.34 6.75
C VAL A 469 35.38 5.02 5.34
N GLN A 470 35.61 3.80 4.86
CA GLN A 470 35.17 3.37 3.53
C GLN A 470 33.64 3.32 3.40
N ARG A 471 32.94 2.80 4.42
CA ARG A 471 31.47 2.76 4.45
C ARG A 471 30.89 4.17 4.45
N ALA A 472 31.44 5.06 5.27
CA ALA A 472 31.00 6.44 5.39
C ALA A 472 31.21 7.22 4.09
N ALA A 473 32.36 7.05 3.43
CA ALA A 473 32.64 7.63 2.11
C ALA A 473 31.62 7.16 1.07
N GLN A 474 31.39 5.84 0.99
CA GLN A 474 30.42 5.26 0.06
C GLN A 474 28.98 5.76 0.31
N TRP A 475 28.57 5.92 1.57
CA TRP A 475 27.23 6.42 1.89
C TRP A 475 27.04 7.88 1.49
N VAL A 476 28.08 8.71 1.65
CA VAL A 476 28.10 10.11 1.16
C VAL A 476 27.96 10.16 -0.36
N GLU A 477 28.71 9.31 -1.08
CA GLU A 477 28.65 9.19 -2.54
C GLU A 477 27.26 8.78 -3.04
N LEU A 478 26.67 7.73 -2.44
CA LEU A 478 25.36 7.20 -2.86
C LEU A 478 24.21 8.17 -2.58
N LEU A 479 24.25 8.90 -1.47
CA LEU A 479 23.19 9.83 -1.10
C LEU A 479 23.24 11.13 -1.90
N SER A 480 24.42 11.59 -2.31
CA SER A 480 24.52 12.87 -3.02
C SER A 480 24.19 12.75 -4.51
N SER A 481 23.19 13.51 -4.94
CA SER A 481 22.87 13.80 -6.34
C SER A 481 23.96 14.65 -7.02
N ALA A 482 24.57 15.58 -6.28
CA ALA A 482 25.69 16.40 -6.75
C ALA A 482 26.93 15.55 -7.07
N HIS A 483 27.13 14.45 -6.33
CA HIS A 483 28.17 13.48 -6.66
C HIS A 483 27.87 12.72 -7.96
N GLN A 484 26.66 12.18 -8.12
CA GLN A 484 26.28 11.45 -9.34
C GLN A 484 26.46 12.29 -10.61
N THR A 485 26.01 13.54 -10.60
CA THR A 485 26.18 14.44 -11.75
C THR A 485 27.65 14.72 -12.10
N ARG A 486 28.56 14.67 -11.12
CA ARG A 486 30.01 14.82 -11.34
C ARG A 486 30.66 13.55 -11.87
N GLU A 487 30.17 12.38 -11.48
CA GLU A 487 30.71 11.07 -11.88
C GLU A 487 30.07 10.48 -13.14
N GLU A 488 29.13 11.18 -13.78
CA GLU A 488 28.54 10.71 -15.05
C GLU A 488 29.63 10.34 -16.05
N ALA A 489 29.51 9.12 -16.59
CA ALA A 489 30.42 8.66 -17.63
C ALA A 489 30.22 9.52 -18.88
N PRO A 490 31.30 9.95 -19.56
CA PRO A 490 31.17 10.74 -20.78
C PRO A 490 30.47 9.90 -21.85
N LEU A 491 29.28 10.34 -22.26
CA LEU A 491 28.53 9.71 -23.34
C LEU A 491 28.99 10.25 -24.70
N THR A 492 28.94 9.41 -25.74
CA THR A 492 29.18 9.89 -27.10
C THR A 492 28.10 10.86 -27.54
N TYR A 493 28.49 11.92 -28.25
CA TYR A 493 27.54 12.90 -28.77
C TYR A 493 26.77 12.33 -29.96
N LEU A 494 25.45 12.22 -29.83
CA LEU A 494 24.57 11.77 -30.90
C LEU A 494 24.46 12.84 -32.00
N ARG A 495 24.74 12.48 -33.26
CA ARG A 495 24.65 13.40 -34.39
C ARG A 495 23.19 13.70 -34.75
N LYS A 496 22.89 14.98 -34.97
CA LYS A 496 21.64 15.38 -35.66
C LYS A 496 21.71 14.94 -37.12
N SER A 497 20.56 14.69 -37.74
CA SER A 497 20.48 14.23 -39.12
C SER A 497 19.30 14.84 -39.88
N ARG A 498 19.40 14.86 -41.22
CA ARG A 498 18.30 15.18 -42.14
C ARG A 498 18.03 13.97 -43.05
N PRO A 499 16.83 13.79 -43.61
CA PRO A 499 16.55 12.65 -44.49
C PRO A 499 17.45 12.71 -45.74
N SER A 500 17.95 11.56 -46.20
CA SER A 500 18.54 11.45 -47.55
C SER A 500 17.44 11.56 -48.60
N MET A 501 17.83 11.99 -49.80
CA MET A 501 16.92 12.08 -50.95
C MET A 501 16.52 10.69 -51.49
N ALA A 502 17.25 9.62 -51.13
CA ALA A 502 17.07 8.29 -51.72
C ALA A 502 16.29 7.29 -50.84
N ASN A 503 16.43 7.35 -49.51
CA ASN A 503 15.79 6.40 -48.61
C ASN A 503 15.47 7.04 -47.25
N PRO A 504 14.24 6.90 -46.72
CA PRO A 504 13.85 7.51 -45.44
C PRO A 504 14.64 7.00 -44.23
N ASN A 505 15.17 5.78 -44.30
CA ASN A 505 15.99 5.15 -43.26
C ASN A 505 17.47 5.54 -43.37
N VAL A 506 17.89 6.11 -44.51
CA VAL A 506 19.22 6.67 -44.71
C VAL A 506 19.15 8.16 -44.40
N ARG A 507 20.00 8.62 -43.48
CA ARG A 507 19.97 10.00 -43.01
C ARG A 507 21.33 10.65 -43.13
N VAL A 508 21.34 11.87 -43.63
CA VAL A 508 22.57 12.65 -43.75
C VAL A 508 22.94 13.17 -42.37
N ALA A 509 24.11 12.78 -41.87
CA ALA A 509 24.60 13.16 -40.55
C ALA A 509 25.17 14.57 -40.54
N TRP A 510 24.95 15.30 -39.44
CA TRP A 510 25.68 16.53 -39.17
C TRP A 510 27.11 16.18 -38.76
N LEU A 511 28.10 16.74 -39.47
CA LEU A 511 29.53 16.47 -39.28
C LEU A 511 30.23 17.73 -38.75
N PRO A 512 30.39 17.87 -37.43
CA PRO A 512 31.03 19.06 -36.84
C PRO A 512 32.54 19.16 -37.15
N GLU A 513 33.19 18.04 -37.48
CA GLU A 513 34.64 17.96 -37.74
C GLU A 513 35.06 18.51 -39.11
N ARG A 514 34.13 18.57 -40.07
CA ARG A 514 34.42 19.13 -41.40
C ARG A 514 34.16 20.62 -41.37
N GLN A 515 35.22 21.40 -41.14
CA GLN A 515 35.26 22.86 -41.32
C GLN A 515 34.95 23.22 -42.78
N ARG A 516 33.67 23.15 -43.20
CA ARG A 516 33.20 23.96 -44.32
C ARG A 516 33.22 25.39 -43.80
N ALA A 517 33.97 26.26 -44.47
CA ALA A 517 34.37 27.59 -43.97
C ALA A 517 33.23 28.54 -43.50
N ARG A 518 31.95 28.14 -43.59
CA ARG A 518 30.75 28.88 -43.16
C ARG A 518 29.57 27.98 -42.77
N ALA A 519 29.78 26.85 -42.09
CA ALA A 519 28.67 26.00 -41.65
C ALA A 519 27.95 26.62 -40.44
N LEU A 520 26.61 26.70 -40.47
CA LEU A 520 25.80 27.19 -39.35
C LEU A 520 25.62 26.09 -38.29
N LEU A 521 25.02 26.40 -37.13
CA LEU A 521 24.66 25.36 -36.18
C LEU A 521 23.69 24.37 -36.82
N ALA A 522 23.79 23.10 -36.43
CA ALA A 522 23.02 22.00 -37.02
C ALA A 522 21.50 22.27 -37.11
N SER A 523 20.92 22.97 -36.14
CA SER A 523 19.49 23.34 -36.16
C SER A 523 19.15 24.29 -37.30
N ASP A 524 20.03 25.22 -37.60
CA ASP A 524 19.81 26.31 -38.54
C ASP A 524 20.01 25.81 -39.97
N GLU A 525 20.81 24.75 -40.14
CA GLU A 525 20.91 23.97 -41.38
C GLU A 525 19.81 22.91 -41.53
N GLY A 526 18.85 22.85 -40.61
CA GLY A 526 17.69 21.96 -40.69
C GLY A 526 17.94 20.50 -40.24
N PHE A 527 19.06 20.20 -39.59
CA PHE A 527 19.33 18.89 -38.99
C PHE A 527 18.57 18.75 -37.66
N LYS A 528 17.93 17.58 -37.46
CA LYS A 528 17.12 17.27 -36.27
C LYS A 528 17.58 15.98 -35.61
N PHE A 529 17.23 15.76 -34.35
CA PHE A 529 17.40 14.44 -33.74
C PHE A 529 16.40 13.47 -34.36
N ALA A 530 16.91 12.42 -35.00
CA ALA A 530 16.10 11.38 -35.61
C ALA A 530 16.89 10.07 -35.65
N TYR A 531 16.41 9.09 -34.87
CA TYR A 531 16.95 7.74 -34.77
C TYR A 531 15.77 6.77 -34.61
N GLY A 532 15.46 6.00 -35.66
CA GLY A 532 14.32 5.08 -35.70
C GLY A 532 14.63 3.64 -35.26
N GLY A 533 15.79 3.42 -34.62
CA GLY A 533 16.28 2.09 -34.25
C GLY A 533 17.33 1.54 -35.23
N PRO A 534 17.63 0.22 -35.19
CA PRO A 534 18.79 -0.38 -35.85
C PRO A 534 18.77 -0.29 -37.39
N GLN A 535 17.62 0.04 -37.99
CA GLN A 535 17.49 0.23 -39.43
C GLN A 535 17.94 1.63 -39.91
N THR A 536 18.19 2.56 -38.99
CA THR A 536 18.62 3.92 -39.34
C THR A 536 20.11 3.94 -39.65
N ARG A 537 20.48 4.33 -40.87
CA ARG A 537 21.87 4.44 -41.30
C ARG A 537 22.26 5.89 -41.50
N PHE A 538 23.41 6.28 -40.94
CA PHE A 538 23.93 7.64 -41.06
C PHE A 538 24.95 7.68 -42.19
N VAL A 539 24.83 8.68 -43.05
CA VAL A 539 25.69 8.84 -44.22
C VAL A 539 26.10 10.29 -44.38
N GLU A 540 27.16 10.51 -45.13
CA GLU A 540 27.40 11.75 -45.84
C GLU A 540 26.95 11.54 -47.28
N GLU A 541 26.13 12.46 -47.77
CA GLU A 541 25.54 12.42 -49.11
C GLU A 541 26.23 13.47 -49.97
N THR A 542 26.86 13.01 -51.05
CA THR A 542 27.46 13.86 -52.09
C THR A 542 26.92 13.47 -53.45
N PHE A 543 27.17 14.28 -54.47
CA PHE A 543 26.79 13.96 -55.85
C PHE A 543 28.07 13.89 -56.69
N ALA A 544 28.13 12.90 -57.58
CA ALA A 544 29.22 12.82 -58.54
C ALA A 544 29.20 14.08 -59.44
N TYR A 545 30.39 14.60 -59.76
CA TYR A 545 30.51 15.75 -60.66
C TYR A 545 29.96 15.40 -62.04
N ALA A 546 29.00 16.18 -62.51
CA ALA A 546 28.36 15.97 -63.80
C ALA A 546 29.20 16.64 -64.90
N GLU A 547 30.04 15.87 -65.58
CA GLU A 547 30.82 16.33 -66.74
C GLU A 547 29.90 16.70 -67.92
N ASN A 548 30.42 17.35 -68.97
CA ASN A 548 29.62 17.76 -70.13
C ASN A 548 29.40 16.60 -71.13
N THR A 549 28.83 15.49 -70.67
CA THR A 549 28.56 14.27 -71.44
C THR A 549 27.06 14.07 -71.70
N LEU A 550 26.68 13.16 -72.61
CA LEU A 550 25.25 12.84 -72.84
C LEU A 550 24.60 12.24 -71.57
N GLN A 551 25.35 11.45 -70.82
CA GLN A 551 24.86 10.81 -69.59
C GLN A 551 24.46 11.84 -68.52
N SER A 552 25.20 12.94 -68.37
CA SER A 552 24.85 13.99 -67.41
C SER A 552 23.64 14.83 -67.83
N ARG A 553 23.33 14.88 -69.14
CA ARG A 553 22.17 15.62 -69.66
C ARG A 553 20.86 14.82 -69.59
N TYR A 554 20.92 13.50 -69.64
CA TYR A 554 19.73 12.64 -69.71
C TYR A 554 19.48 11.76 -68.47
N LEU A 555 20.52 11.37 -67.72
CA LEU A 555 20.35 10.54 -66.52
C LEU A 555 20.28 11.42 -65.26
N ALA A 556 19.41 11.03 -64.32
CA ALA A 556 19.33 11.69 -63.02
C ALA A 556 20.64 11.50 -62.23
N GLN A 557 21.05 12.54 -61.50
CA GLN A 557 22.21 12.43 -60.61
C GLN A 557 21.95 11.40 -59.52
N GLN A 558 22.88 10.45 -59.36
CA GLN A 558 22.83 9.45 -58.30
C GLN A 558 23.58 9.98 -57.07
N PRO A 559 22.94 9.99 -55.89
CA PRO A 559 23.63 10.38 -54.66
C PRO A 559 24.66 9.30 -54.30
N VAL A 560 25.88 9.75 -54.03
CA VAL A 560 26.97 8.94 -53.52
C VAL A 560 26.92 9.00 -52.00
N HIS A 561 26.71 7.84 -51.36
CA HIS A 561 26.65 7.73 -49.91
C HIS A 561 27.95 7.18 -49.35
N THR A 562 28.57 7.95 -48.46
CA THR A 562 29.66 7.46 -47.60
C THR A 562 29.12 7.26 -46.19
N GLU A 563 29.14 6.03 -45.70
CA GLU A 563 28.62 5.70 -44.38
C GLU A 563 29.43 6.40 -43.27
N VAL A 564 28.73 6.90 -42.26
CA VAL A 564 29.33 7.51 -41.08
C VAL A 564 28.65 7.04 -39.81
N THR A 565 29.38 7.07 -38.69
CA THR A 565 28.84 6.69 -37.39
C THR A 565 27.70 7.63 -36.93
N PRO A 566 26.70 7.11 -36.19
CA PRO A 566 25.61 7.92 -35.63
C PRO A 566 26.07 8.84 -34.50
N SER A 567 27.20 8.54 -33.86
CA SER A 567 27.74 9.32 -32.75
C SER A 567 29.20 9.74 -32.97
N VAL A 568 29.59 10.80 -32.27
CA VAL A 568 30.95 11.33 -32.16
C VAL A 568 31.47 11.08 -30.76
N ALA A 569 32.63 10.45 -30.65
CA ALA A 569 33.38 10.46 -29.40
C ALA A 569 34.12 11.80 -29.28
N LEU A 570 33.72 12.66 -28.34
CA LEU A 570 34.33 13.98 -28.12
C LEU A 570 35.60 13.92 -27.26
N GLY A 571 36.29 12.77 -27.28
CA GLY A 571 37.33 12.42 -26.31
C GLY A 571 38.75 12.55 -26.78
N PRO A 572 39.74 12.46 -25.87
CA PRO A 572 41.16 12.36 -26.21
C PRO A 572 41.52 11.23 -27.17
N ALA A 573 40.73 10.14 -27.27
CA ALA A 573 40.92 9.13 -28.31
C ALA A 573 40.65 9.67 -29.74
N ALA A 574 39.78 10.67 -29.89
CA ALA A 574 39.58 11.42 -31.15
C ALA A 574 40.74 12.39 -31.41
N VAL A 575 41.36 12.93 -30.34
CA VAL A 575 42.55 13.80 -30.43
C VAL A 575 43.82 12.98 -30.76
N ALA A 576 43.94 11.77 -30.23
CA ALA A 576 45.06 10.86 -30.51
C ALA A 576 45.10 10.43 -32.00
N ALA A 577 43.93 10.26 -32.63
CA ALA A 577 43.84 10.05 -34.08
C ALA A 577 44.29 11.27 -34.91
N GLY A 578 44.26 12.48 -34.33
CA GLY A 578 44.79 13.70 -34.93
C GLY A 578 46.30 13.91 -34.72
N ILE A 579 46.90 13.27 -33.71
CA ILE A 579 48.34 13.38 -33.41
C ILE A 579 49.17 12.35 -34.20
N SER A 580 48.57 11.26 -34.70
CA SER A 580 49.21 10.34 -35.65
C SER A 580 49.24 10.92 -37.08
N GLY A 581 49.91 12.05 -37.25
CA GLY A 581 50.44 12.49 -38.54
C GLY A 581 51.65 11.64 -38.92
N GLY A 582 51.43 10.51 -39.60
CA GLY A 582 52.52 9.71 -40.14
C GLY A 582 52.11 8.27 -40.47
N SER A 583 52.12 7.95 -41.76
CA SER A 583 51.96 6.62 -42.36
C SER A 583 50.52 6.15 -42.60
N ALA A 584 50.05 6.45 -43.83
CA ALA A 584 48.91 5.79 -44.43
C ALA A 584 49.31 4.38 -44.93
N LEU A 585 48.73 3.35 -44.32
CA LEU A 585 48.48 2.05 -44.97
C LEU A 585 47.07 1.58 -44.60
N PRO A 586 46.30 1.00 -45.54
CA PRO A 586 44.92 0.62 -45.30
C PRO A 586 44.86 -0.65 -44.44
N ARG A 587 44.34 -0.55 -43.21
CA ARG A 587 43.95 -1.72 -42.43
C ARG A 587 42.51 -2.11 -42.75
N LEU A 588 42.31 -3.37 -43.13
CA LEU A 588 41.02 -4.04 -43.28
C LEU A 588 40.19 -3.97 -41.98
N PRO A 589 38.84 -3.95 -42.04
CA PRO A 589 38.00 -3.79 -40.87
C PRO A 589 37.95 -5.10 -40.07
N GLY A 590 38.72 -5.16 -38.98
CA GLY A 590 38.51 -6.11 -37.90
C GLY A 590 37.41 -5.62 -36.98
N SER A 591 36.30 -6.36 -36.95
CA SER A 591 35.19 -6.35 -35.97
C SER A 591 35.14 -5.14 -35.02
N SER A 592 34.38 -4.12 -35.40
CA SER A 592 33.98 -3.06 -34.46
C SER A 592 32.96 -3.64 -33.49
N ALA A 593 33.33 -3.79 -32.22
CA ALA A 593 32.37 -3.97 -31.15
C ALA A 593 31.34 -2.82 -31.21
N LEU A 594 30.07 -3.18 -31.37
CA LEU A 594 28.94 -2.25 -31.36
C LEU A 594 28.98 -1.45 -30.03
N PRO A 595 29.04 -0.11 -30.05
CA PRO A 595 28.77 0.65 -28.85
C PRO A 595 27.26 0.55 -28.58
N HIS A 596 26.88 -0.34 -27.67
CA HIS A 596 25.53 -0.36 -27.12
C HIS A 596 25.29 0.97 -26.40
N ILE A 597 24.31 1.74 -26.86
CA ILE A 597 23.67 2.77 -26.04
C ILE A 597 22.91 2.01 -24.95
N LEU A 598 23.58 1.78 -23.83
CA LEU A 598 22.93 1.26 -22.63
C LEU A 598 22.15 2.41 -21.99
N HIS A 599 20.87 2.51 -22.32
CA HIS A 599 19.90 3.06 -21.39
C HIS A 599 19.74 2.06 -20.25
N ALA A 600 20.66 2.08 -19.29
CA ALA A 600 20.50 1.38 -18.02
C ALA A 600 19.65 2.23 -17.06
N SER A 601 18.38 2.42 -17.41
CA SER A 601 17.30 2.74 -16.46
C SER A 601 15.98 2.77 -17.22
N VAL A 602 15.04 1.93 -16.76
CA VAL A 602 13.66 1.76 -17.25
C VAL A 602 13.52 0.88 -18.50
N LEU A 603 13.75 -0.42 -18.35
CA LEU A 603 12.91 -1.50 -18.88
C LEU A 603 13.30 -2.80 -18.14
N LEU A 604 12.85 -2.92 -16.89
CA LEU A 604 12.65 -4.22 -16.24
C LEU A 604 11.18 -4.59 -16.45
N ASP A 605 10.82 -4.93 -17.68
CA ASP A 605 9.65 -5.77 -17.90
C ASP A 605 10.07 -7.22 -17.67
N GLY A 606 9.40 -7.83 -16.69
CA GLY A 606 9.59 -9.20 -16.30
C GLY A 606 9.26 -10.14 -17.45
N SER A 607 10.29 -10.79 -18.00
CA SER A 607 10.15 -12.03 -18.74
C SER A 607 10.28 -13.20 -17.76
N LEU A 608 9.17 -13.56 -17.12
CA LEU A 608 8.94 -14.92 -16.65
C LEU A 608 8.12 -15.63 -17.72
N SER A 609 8.78 -16.60 -18.37
CA SER A 609 8.24 -17.84 -18.93
C SER A 609 6.88 -17.77 -19.66
N GLY A 610 6.95 -17.93 -20.99
CA GLY A 610 5.80 -18.23 -21.83
C GLY A 610 5.12 -19.56 -21.52
N GLY A 611 3.84 -19.59 -21.83
CA GLY A 611 2.97 -20.77 -21.92
C GLY A 611 1.80 -20.46 -22.85
N SER A 612 2.06 -20.62 -24.15
CA SER A 612 1.16 -20.84 -25.31
C SER A 612 -0.36 -20.70 -25.15
N GLY A 613 -1.00 -19.96 -26.08
CA GLY A 613 -2.41 -20.19 -26.43
C GLY A 613 -3.11 -19.08 -27.21
N SER A 614 -3.01 -19.14 -28.56
CA SER A 614 -4.02 -18.78 -29.59
C SER A 614 -5.04 -17.64 -29.34
N GLY A 615 -5.09 -16.67 -30.28
CA GLY A 615 -6.28 -15.82 -30.44
C GLY A 615 -6.04 -14.56 -31.28
N THR A 616 -6.25 -14.66 -32.58
CA THR A 616 -6.34 -13.58 -33.57
C THR A 616 -7.23 -12.40 -33.11
N SER A 617 -6.72 -11.17 -33.21
CA SER A 617 -7.57 -9.97 -33.34
C SER A 617 -6.84 -8.87 -34.11
N THR A 618 -7.50 -8.44 -35.18
CA THR A 618 -7.14 -7.43 -36.16
C THR A 618 -7.26 -6.01 -35.62
N LEU A 619 -6.23 -5.18 -35.77
CA LEU A 619 -6.38 -3.72 -35.75
C LEU A 619 -5.59 -3.08 -36.89
N ARG A 620 -6.34 -2.53 -37.85
CA ARG A 620 -5.88 -1.66 -38.93
C ARG A 620 -5.91 -0.19 -38.44
N PRO A 621 -4.96 0.66 -38.85
CA PRO A 621 -4.71 1.95 -38.22
C PRO A 621 -5.53 3.09 -38.85
N LYS A 622 -5.72 4.18 -38.10
CA LYS A 622 -6.00 5.51 -38.66
C LYS A 622 -5.13 6.59 -38.00
N PRO A 623 -4.80 7.68 -38.73
CA PRO A 623 -3.63 8.48 -38.48
C PRO A 623 -3.93 9.82 -37.78
N SER A 624 -2.81 10.42 -37.39
CA SER A 624 -2.52 11.76 -36.87
C SER A 624 -3.26 12.94 -37.50
N GLU A 625 -3.53 13.96 -36.68
CA GLU A 625 -3.27 15.35 -37.05
C GLU A 625 -3.01 16.25 -35.82
N SER A 626 -1.88 16.96 -35.90
CA SER A 626 -1.42 18.11 -35.10
C SER A 626 -2.28 19.36 -35.40
N ALA A 627 -2.45 20.37 -34.53
CA ALA A 627 -1.42 21.30 -34.07
C ALA A 627 -1.92 22.34 -33.03
N LYS A 628 -0.95 22.84 -32.25
CA LYS A 628 -0.77 24.15 -31.53
C LYS A 628 -1.63 25.34 -32.03
N ALA A 629 -1.90 26.44 -31.31
CA ALA A 629 -1.66 26.97 -29.96
C ALA A 629 -2.37 28.36 -29.87
N ALA A 630 -2.56 28.89 -28.65
CA ALA A 630 -2.40 30.32 -28.24
C ALA A 630 -3.48 30.84 -27.25
N ALA A 631 -2.97 31.34 -26.12
CA ALA A 631 -3.53 32.25 -25.11
C ALA A 631 -4.11 33.56 -25.72
N SER A 632 -5.00 34.38 -25.15
CA SER A 632 -5.83 34.46 -23.93
C SER A 632 -6.94 35.53 -24.21
N PRO A 633 -7.45 36.35 -23.26
CA PRO A 633 -8.80 36.28 -22.70
C PRO A 633 -9.72 37.47 -23.05
N THR A 634 -11.04 37.32 -22.96
CA THR A 634 -11.96 38.46 -22.75
C THR A 634 -13.23 38.01 -22.03
N ALA A 635 -13.59 38.79 -21.02
CA ALA A 635 -14.80 38.69 -20.23
C ALA A 635 -15.99 39.34 -20.97
N GLY A 636 -17.20 38.88 -20.67
CA GLY A 636 -18.32 39.79 -20.45
C GLY A 636 -19.57 39.64 -21.34
N ILE A 637 -20.65 39.24 -20.66
CA ILE A 637 -21.99 39.87 -20.69
C ILE A 637 -23.04 39.35 -21.70
N SER A 638 -24.20 39.02 -21.10
CA SER A 638 -25.60 38.98 -21.58
C SER A 638 -25.98 38.01 -22.72
N GLY A 639 -27.17 37.40 -22.75
CA GLY A 639 -28.34 37.46 -21.89
C GLY A 639 -29.37 36.41 -22.35
N ARG A 640 -30.16 35.89 -21.39
CA ARG A 640 -31.50 35.34 -21.62
C ARG A 640 -32.44 36.51 -21.99
N PRO A 641 -33.58 36.35 -22.70
CA PRO A 641 -34.64 35.34 -22.47
C PRO A 641 -35.10 34.71 -23.83
N SER A 642 -36.16 33.93 -24.05
CA SER A 642 -37.47 33.73 -23.44
C SER A 642 -38.09 32.44 -24.02
N SER A 643 -38.99 31.86 -23.23
CA SER A 643 -39.98 30.81 -23.50
C SER A 643 -40.99 31.11 -24.63
N ALA A 644 -41.45 30.06 -25.33
CA ALA A 644 -42.85 29.79 -25.77
C ALA A 644 -42.84 28.61 -26.77
N SER A 645 -43.25 27.40 -26.35
CA SER A 645 -44.59 26.79 -26.56
C SER A 645 -44.86 26.29 -27.99
N GLY A 646 -45.12 24.98 -28.15
CA GLY A 646 -45.72 24.40 -29.35
C GLY A 646 -45.58 22.89 -29.47
N SER A 647 -46.66 22.17 -29.19
CA SER A 647 -46.97 20.75 -29.48
C SER A 647 -46.76 20.37 -30.97
N ALA A 648 -46.66 19.13 -31.47
CA ALA A 648 -47.24 17.82 -31.12
C ALA A 648 -46.56 16.70 -31.97
N GLY A 649 -46.80 15.43 -31.61
CA GLY A 649 -46.54 14.19 -32.40
C GLY A 649 -45.55 13.25 -31.69
N LEU A 650 -45.91 12.11 -31.07
CA LEU A 650 -46.46 10.85 -31.63
C LEU A 650 -45.69 10.46 -32.91
N ASP A 651 -45.00 9.34 -33.07
CA ASP A 651 -45.03 8.03 -32.43
C ASP A 651 -43.66 7.30 -32.58
N ASP A 652 -43.60 6.12 -31.96
CA ASP A 652 -42.81 4.92 -32.33
C ASP A 652 -41.66 4.46 -31.41
N THR A 653 -42.10 3.71 -30.40
CA THR A 653 -41.76 2.30 -30.11
C THR A 653 -40.37 1.77 -30.57
N HIS A 654 -39.47 1.59 -29.59
CA HIS A 654 -38.86 0.31 -29.19
C HIS A 654 -37.61 0.57 -28.31
N PHE A 655 -37.76 0.45 -26.99
CA PHE A 655 -36.91 -0.34 -26.06
C PHE A 655 -37.45 -0.25 -24.63
#